data_AF-A0A4P2Q148-F1
#
_entry.id   AF-A0A4P2Q148-F1
#
_cell.length_a   1.000
_cell.length_b   1.000
_cell.length_c   1.000
_cell.angle_alpha   90.00
_cell.angle_beta   90.00
_cell.angle_gamma   90.00
#
_symmetry.space_group_name_H-M   'P 1'
#
loop_
_entity.id
_entity.type
_entity.pdbx_description
1 polymer ?
#
loop_
_entity_poly.entity_id
_entity_poly.type
_entity_poly.pdbx_seq_one_letter_code
_entity_poly.pdbx_strand_id
1 'polypeptide(L)'
;MLALQAVIVSAPACVDQGDVARPGRRTPARSHLVHAPARGGRVVQLFPRDPLAPFMAGVAPIAAGEASLARVADDIALAALVRRALDHAGAFRYVEAARAADALAAAVSARDPDHEPALRGRYALQLLATAGIALEDEGGAGRAAFAPRAAPPPAPGDTPYGDLLRVRTARDGRAAWRARRAAVLRAVAADRRAALDDLFGEPPGCGRGDPPPMEGARDLVFAAELAGALAPGDGAGAPAAPAAGDAAAAGDAAAQAPGGRLPLEAWRPRYEALVRAVEQTRTAWAHAPSLLRERGQRRFAAGDARGLRVPRMTYRYEEKTATRVFSLSFDVSYGAGLLEGATGFQLGLGLRTRGEPEGALTAALAPGGSPQVDEDEARAYVSAAALAAAYHFLEGDAERGIAAARRAVAALSLGLRLGGRALPAERPLAWGRDARALLAIDAQLAAEAGHPFLAGDLWTLVRALLPGDADDAAVAALLDPLPAGLAAIEGLRPLIARTARSLAVVAGPLPCTRAARDPGGHGAPACDAYPLALSLRIADVLGEQPRLRRAGGAAECPMLRSLDGFLTAAERGTYDPDAFTAAVEALVQGGRLYDAGVLLARQRREGHCGPRVLAAARALGRAPALGPALRADLLSVAVRCAAAALDDAVVDDLLALDGETRALPDLGRNLNVVLFATELSARAGRWDLLAKLAKQPAFVDRWMAEDADAAATALLIEAAAAALAGEPLPRSGGARERLCGAPPTGARAALCAQLDDLGAAGALPEPERRRRAKEALDGVIAAARAQAGQRPRPRAAPTSR
;
A
#
# COMPACT_ATOMS: atom_id res chain seq x y z
N MET A 1 9.63 49.32 -47.84
CA MET A 1 11.08 49.42 -47.60
C MET A 1 11.34 50.06 -46.24
N LEU A 2 11.40 49.24 -45.19
CA LEU A 2 12.14 49.47 -43.94
C LEU A 2 12.33 48.07 -43.36
N ALA A 3 13.53 47.54 -43.53
CA ALA A 3 13.90 46.17 -43.19
C ALA A 3 14.10 46.05 -41.67
N LEU A 4 13.26 45.26 -41.00
CA LEU A 4 13.46 44.89 -39.59
C LEU A 4 14.51 43.76 -39.52
N GLN A 5 15.65 44.04 -38.90
CA GLN A 5 16.62 43.03 -38.48
C GLN A 5 16.00 42.15 -37.39
N ALA A 6 15.55 40.95 -37.76
CA ALA A 6 15.45 39.85 -36.83
C ALA A 6 16.85 39.24 -36.70
N VAL A 7 17.44 39.27 -35.49
CA VAL A 7 18.61 38.45 -35.18
C VAL A 7 18.14 37.00 -35.11
N ILE A 8 18.05 36.38 -36.27
CA ILE A 8 17.93 34.93 -36.41
C ILE A 8 19.36 34.41 -36.48
N VAL A 9 19.79 33.60 -35.52
CA VAL A 9 20.91 32.67 -35.78
C VAL A 9 20.36 31.66 -36.80
N SER A 10 20.49 32.03 -38.09
CA SER A 10 20.12 31.36 -39.35
C SER A 10 18.64 31.47 -39.81
N ALA A 11 18.37 32.24 -40.87
CA ALA A 11 17.06 32.47 -41.55
C ALA A 11 16.61 31.25 -42.44
N PRO A 12 15.43 31.21 -43.16
CA PRO A 12 14.63 32.32 -43.70
C PRO A 12 13.10 32.37 -43.41
N ALA A 13 12.57 33.58 -43.63
CA ALA A 13 11.24 34.10 -43.98
C ALA A 13 9.99 33.85 -43.08
N CYS A 14 9.39 34.99 -42.68
CA CYS A 14 8.06 35.25 -42.10
C CYS A 14 7.22 34.04 -41.72
N VAL A 15 7.02 33.86 -40.41
CA VAL A 15 6.05 32.90 -39.88
C VAL A 15 4.88 33.65 -39.25
N ASP A 16 3.70 33.45 -39.80
CA ASP A 16 2.44 33.88 -39.20
C ASP A 16 2.18 33.04 -37.93
N GLN A 17 1.67 33.64 -36.85
CA GLN A 17 1.51 32.97 -35.55
C GLN A 17 0.64 31.70 -35.62
N GLY A 18 -0.18 31.55 -36.68
CA GLY A 18 -0.98 30.35 -36.94
C GLY A 18 -0.25 29.19 -37.63
N ASP A 19 0.90 29.41 -38.29
CA ASP A 19 1.57 28.40 -39.13
C ASP A 19 2.72 27.63 -38.42
N VAL A 20 3.23 28.13 -37.28
CA VAL A 20 4.23 27.39 -36.46
C VAL A 20 3.64 26.09 -35.88
N ALA A 21 2.31 25.98 -35.79
CA ALA A 21 1.62 24.86 -35.15
C ALA A 21 1.23 23.70 -36.09
N ARG A 22 1.47 23.78 -37.42
CA ARG A 22 1.11 22.70 -38.35
C ARG A 22 2.20 21.60 -38.41
N PRO A 23 1.88 20.33 -38.08
CA PRO A 23 2.84 19.23 -38.16
C PRO A 23 2.97 18.77 -39.61
N GLY A 24 4.08 19.08 -40.30
CA GLY A 24 4.26 18.56 -41.67
C GLY A 24 5.57 18.81 -42.41
N ARG A 25 6.37 19.84 -42.06
CA ARG A 25 7.66 20.08 -42.73
C ARG A 25 8.83 19.86 -41.76
N ARG A 26 9.56 18.76 -41.96
CA ARG A 26 10.82 18.45 -41.26
C ARG A 26 11.94 19.35 -41.80
N THR A 27 12.06 20.57 -41.29
CA THR A 27 13.31 21.34 -41.35
C THR A 27 14.37 20.71 -40.43
N PRO A 28 15.67 20.81 -40.75
CA PRO A 28 16.73 20.32 -39.88
C PRO A 28 16.57 20.92 -38.48
N ALA A 29 16.64 20.04 -37.48
CA ALA A 29 16.27 20.29 -36.10
C ALA A 29 17.04 21.47 -35.50
N ARG A 30 16.47 22.68 -35.57
CA ARG A 30 16.92 23.81 -34.76
C ARG A 30 16.52 23.52 -33.32
N SER A 31 17.51 23.10 -32.53
CA SER A 31 17.40 22.81 -31.09
C SER A 31 17.43 24.08 -30.23
N HIS A 32 17.40 25.26 -30.86
CA HIS A 32 17.72 26.53 -30.23
C HIS A 32 16.48 27.36 -29.88
N LEU A 33 16.64 28.17 -28.83
CA LEU A 33 15.77 29.27 -28.43
C LEU A 33 15.53 30.22 -29.62
N VAL A 34 14.27 30.62 -29.84
CA VAL A 34 13.93 31.58 -30.90
C VAL A 34 13.43 32.88 -30.25
N HIS A 35 14.13 33.98 -30.49
CA HIS A 35 13.64 35.31 -30.13
C HIS A 35 12.80 35.85 -31.28
N ALA A 36 11.56 36.21 -30.99
CA ALA A 36 10.63 36.75 -31.98
C ALA A 36 10.02 38.06 -31.48
N PRO A 37 9.89 39.08 -32.34
CA PRO A 37 9.06 40.24 -32.03
C PRO A 37 7.59 39.79 -31.94
N ALA A 38 6.89 40.29 -30.93
CA ALA A 38 5.46 40.11 -30.71
C ALA A 38 4.72 41.44 -30.94
N ARG A 39 3.39 41.37 -31.07
CA ARG A 39 2.54 42.57 -31.20
C ARG A 39 2.75 43.51 -30.01
N GLY A 40 2.82 44.81 -30.29
CA GLY A 40 3.06 45.84 -29.27
C GLY A 40 4.53 46.09 -28.94
N GLY A 41 5.46 45.74 -29.83
CA GLY A 41 6.90 46.03 -29.66
C GLY A 41 7.61 45.15 -28.63
N ARG A 42 6.93 44.09 -28.16
CA ARG A 42 7.47 43.15 -27.17
C ARG A 42 8.34 42.11 -27.85
N VAL A 43 9.30 41.53 -27.11
CA VAL A 43 10.05 40.36 -27.56
C VAL A 43 9.56 39.15 -26.78
N VAL A 44 9.40 38.01 -27.45
CA VAL A 44 9.09 36.73 -26.83
C VAL A 44 10.17 35.70 -27.17
N GLN A 45 10.32 34.74 -26.29
CA GLN A 45 11.23 33.60 -26.42
C GLN A 45 10.41 32.34 -26.65
N LEU A 46 10.59 31.69 -27.79
CA LEU A 46 9.98 30.39 -28.08
C LEU A 46 11.00 29.29 -27.78
N PHE A 47 10.56 28.22 -27.12
CA PHE A 47 11.39 27.03 -26.86
C PHE A 47 10.89 25.84 -27.70
N PRO A 48 11.37 25.66 -28.95
CA PRO A 48 11.02 24.51 -29.77
C PRO A 48 11.41 23.19 -29.07
N ARG A 49 10.48 22.22 -29.06
CA ARG A 49 10.67 20.92 -28.40
C ARG A 49 11.09 21.08 -26.94
N ASP A 50 10.38 21.93 -26.22
CA ASP A 50 10.59 22.13 -24.80
C ASP A 50 10.44 20.80 -24.05
N PRO A 51 11.47 20.30 -23.33
CA PRO A 51 11.35 19.09 -22.52
C PRO A 51 10.31 19.21 -21.40
N LEU A 52 9.85 20.43 -21.07
CA LEU A 52 8.79 20.64 -20.09
C LEU A 52 7.37 20.53 -20.67
N ALA A 53 7.21 20.46 -22.01
CA ALA A 53 5.89 20.39 -22.64
C ALA A 53 4.93 19.33 -22.04
N PRO A 54 5.38 18.12 -21.63
CA PRO A 54 4.56 17.12 -20.96
C PRO A 54 3.86 17.60 -19.67
N PHE A 55 4.42 18.60 -19.01
CA PHE A 55 3.99 19.07 -17.69
C PHE A 55 3.16 20.37 -17.76
N MET A 56 2.97 20.91 -18.97
CA MET A 56 2.44 22.26 -19.20
C MET A 56 1.05 22.27 -19.85
N ALA A 57 0.30 21.16 -19.78
CA ALA A 57 -1.10 21.07 -20.21
C ALA A 57 -1.35 21.57 -21.66
N GLY A 58 -0.35 21.46 -22.54
CA GLY A 58 -0.43 21.95 -23.92
C GLY A 58 -0.26 23.46 -24.10
N VAL A 59 0.03 24.23 -23.03
CA VAL A 59 0.38 25.66 -23.13
C VAL A 59 1.67 25.79 -23.95
N ALA A 60 1.63 26.64 -24.97
CA ALA A 60 2.78 26.87 -25.86
C ALA A 60 3.98 27.41 -25.06
N PRO A 61 5.20 26.89 -25.24
CA PRO A 61 6.38 27.29 -24.48
C PRO A 61 6.93 28.62 -25.00
N ILE A 62 6.22 29.70 -24.69
CA ILE A 62 6.50 31.07 -25.09
C ILE A 62 6.70 31.89 -23.83
N ALA A 63 7.92 32.36 -23.58
CA ALA A 63 8.24 33.23 -22.46
C ALA A 63 8.36 34.70 -22.88
N ALA A 64 8.16 35.61 -21.95
CA ALA A 64 8.48 37.02 -22.11
C ALA A 64 10.00 37.18 -22.28
N GLY A 65 10.42 37.93 -23.30
CA GLY A 65 11.83 38.26 -23.54
C GLY A 65 12.10 39.75 -23.36
N GLU A 66 13.34 40.08 -23.05
CA GLU A 66 13.80 41.47 -23.01
C GLU A 66 14.07 42.00 -24.43
N ALA A 67 13.70 43.26 -24.68
CA ALA A 67 13.97 43.94 -25.95
C ALA A 67 15.45 44.25 -26.17
N SER A 68 16.24 44.36 -25.08
CA SER A 68 17.65 44.76 -25.10
C SER A 68 18.59 43.71 -25.73
N LEU A 69 18.11 42.48 -25.92
CA LEU A 69 18.90 41.29 -26.31
C LEU A 69 20.14 41.02 -25.43
N ALA A 70 20.35 41.78 -24.36
CA ALA A 70 21.57 41.74 -23.53
C ALA A 70 21.75 40.38 -22.82
N ARG A 71 20.66 39.63 -22.63
CA ARG A 71 20.61 38.35 -21.92
C ARG A 71 20.40 37.14 -22.84
N VAL A 72 20.42 37.31 -24.16
CA VAL A 72 20.13 36.21 -25.12
C VAL A 72 21.08 35.04 -24.95
N ALA A 73 22.39 35.29 -24.84
CA ALA A 73 23.39 34.21 -24.69
C ALA A 73 23.16 33.40 -23.39
N ASP A 74 22.81 34.11 -22.33
CA ASP A 74 22.51 33.55 -21.03
C ASP A 74 21.25 32.70 -21.03
N ASP A 75 20.18 33.19 -21.67
CA ASP A 75 18.91 32.46 -21.79
C ASP A 75 19.06 31.22 -22.68
N ILE A 76 19.91 31.28 -23.72
CA ILE A 76 20.30 30.12 -24.51
C ILE A 76 21.04 29.09 -23.65
N ALA A 77 22.02 29.53 -22.84
CA ALA A 77 22.77 28.65 -21.96
C ALA A 77 21.86 27.97 -20.92
N LEU A 78 20.96 28.75 -20.32
CA LEU A 78 19.97 28.25 -19.37
C LEU A 78 19.01 27.25 -20.03
N ALA A 79 18.52 27.54 -21.23
CA ALA A 79 17.66 26.63 -21.98
C ALA A 79 18.37 25.30 -22.32
N ALA A 80 19.65 25.36 -22.65
CA ALA A 80 20.48 24.19 -22.92
C ALA A 80 20.71 23.33 -21.65
N LEU A 81 20.90 23.96 -20.49
CA LEU A 81 21.03 23.25 -19.21
C LEU A 81 19.74 22.51 -18.83
N VAL A 82 18.57 23.17 -18.94
CA VAL A 82 17.27 22.51 -18.73
C VAL A 82 17.12 21.29 -19.64
N ARG A 83 17.40 21.45 -20.94
CA ARG A 83 17.31 20.34 -21.91
C ARG A 83 18.26 19.20 -21.54
N ARG A 84 19.52 19.51 -21.24
CA ARG A 84 20.53 18.52 -20.88
C ARG A 84 20.12 17.72 -19.64
N ALA A 85 19.68 18.39 -18.58
CA ALA A 85 19.30 17.73 -17.34
C ALA A 85 18.12 16.76 -17.55
N LEU A 86 17.05 17.20 -18.23
CA LEU A 86 15.89 16.36 -18.51
C LEU A 86 16.18 15.25 -19.53
N ASP A 87 17.04 15.50 -20.53
CA ASP A 87 17.46 14.48 -21.50
C ASP A 87 18.33 13.40 -20.84
N HIS A 88 19.19 13.75 -19.88
CA HIS A 88 19.92 12.76 -19.08
C HIS A 88 18.98 11.93 -18.20
N ALA A 89 18.03 12.58 -17.52
CA ALA A 89 17.03 11.89 -16.71
C ALA A 89 16.16 10.95 -17.57
N GLY A 90 15.69 11.41 -18.73
CA GLY A 90 14.93 10.61 -19.69
C GLY A 90 15.72 9.49 -20.37
N ALA A 91 17.05 9.56 -20.34
CA ALA A 91 17.94 8.49 -20.78
C ALA A 91 18.46 7.63 -19.61
N PHE A 92 17.90 7.78 -18.40
CA PHE A 92 18.30 7.05 -17.18
C PHE A 92 19.78 7.25 -16.78
N ARG A 93 20.39 8.37 -17.19
CA ARG A 93 21.76 8.78 -16.85
C ARG A 93 21.73 9.69 -15.62
N TYR A 94 21.36 9.14 -14.48
CA TYR A 94 20.99 9.93 -13.29
C TYR A 94 22.16 10.71 -12.69
N VAL A 95 23.39 10.19 -12.75
CA VAL A 95 24.58 10.92 -12.27
C VAL A 95 24.85 12.15 -13.13
N GLU A 96 24.74 12.02 -14.46
CA GLU A 96 24.87 13.13 -15.38
C GLU A 96 23.71 14.11 -15.27
N ALA A 97 22.50 13.62 -15.02
CA ALA A 97 21.33 14.44 -14.76
C ALA A 97 21.50 15.27 -13.49
N ALA A 98 22.01 14.69 -12.40
CA ALA A 98 22.32 15.38 -11.15
C ALA A 98 23.37 16.48 -11.37
N ARG A 99 24.50 16.17 -12.03
CA ARG A 99 25.52 17.19 -12.36
C ARG A 99 24.98 18.32 -13.23
N ALA A 100 24.11 17.99 -14.20
CA ALA A 100 23.46 19.00 -15.03
C ALA A 100 22.44 19.83 -14.24
N ALA A 101 21.77 19.23 -13.24
CA ALA A 101 20.90 19.92 -12.31
C ALA A 101 21.70 20.89 -11.41
N ASP A 102 22.87 20.50 -10.91
CA ASP A 102 23.74 21.39 -10.11
C ASP A 102 24.19 22.62 -10.93
N ALA A 103 24.59 22.39 -12.18
CA ALA A 103 24.94 23.47 -13.11
C ALA A 103 23.73 24.39 -13.41
N LEU A 104 22.54 23.80 -13.56
CA LEU A 104 21.30 24.54 -13.74
C LEU A 104 20.93 25.35 -12.49
N ALA A 105 21.09 24.78 -11.29
CA ALA A 105 20.86 25.43 -10.00
C ALA A 105 21.76 26.67 -9.83
N ALA A 106 23.05 26.54 -10.15
CA ALA A 106 23.99 27.67 -10.15
C ALA A 106 23.62 28.75 -11.19
N ALA A 107 23.18 28.35 -12.39
CA ALA A 107 22.76 29.31 -13.42
C ALA A 107 21.47 30.06 -13.07
N VAL A 108 20.54 29.41 -12.36
CA VAL A 108 19.26 29.98 -11.93
C VAL A 108 19.41 30.89 -10.72
N SER A 109 20.31 30.58 -9.78
CA SER A 109 20.48 31.36 -8.55
C SER A 109 21.01 32.78 -8.80
N ALA A 110 21.75 32.98 -9.89
CA ALA A 110 22.26 34.28 -10.31
C ALA A 110 21.21 35.16 -11.05
N ARG A 111 19.97 34.68 -11.21
CA ARG A 111 18.93 35.34 -12.02
C ARG A 111 17.85 35.98 -11.17
N ASP A 112 17.18 36.96 -11.78
CA ASP A 112 15.91 37.46 -11.27
C ASP A 112 14.93 36.27 -11.10
N PRO A 113 14.40 36.05 -9.88
CA PRO A 113 13.50 34.94 -9.59
C PRO A 113 12.21 34.94 -10.43
N ASP A 114 11.75 36.09 -10.89
CA ASP A 114 10.48 36.25 -11.60
C ASP A 114 10.63 36.29 -13.13
N HIS A 115 11.88 36.24 -13.62
CA HIS A 115 12.19 36.14 -15.04
C HIS A 115 11.77 34.77 -15.58
N GLU A 116 10.94 34.74 -16.63
CA GLU A 116 10.30 33.51 -17.11
C GLU A 116 11.28 32.38 -17.52
N PRO A 117 12.42 32.66 -18.19
CA PRO A 117 13.48 31.66 -18.38
C PRO A 117 14.06 31.08 -17.08
N ALA A 118 14.21 31.91 -16.02
CA ALA A 118 14.66 31.45 -14.71
C ALA A 118 13.61 30.59 -14.02
N LEU A 119 12.32 30.98 -14.08
CA LEU A 119 11.20 30.17 -13.59
C LEU A 119 11.14 28.80 -14.29
N ARG A 120 11.43 28.75 -15.59
CA ARG A 120 11.54 27.51 -16.36
C ARG A 120 12.64 26.60 -15.80
N GLY A 121 13.80 27.17 -15.48
CA GLY A 121 14.90 26.46 -14.82
C GLY A 121 14.52 25.94 -13.43
N ARG A 122 13.84 26.75 -12.62
CA ARG A 122 13.37 26.37 -11.27
C ARG A 122 12.38 25.20 -11.33
N TYR A 123 11.42 25.26 -12.25
CA TYR A 123 10.44 24.19 -12.39
C TYR A 123 11.09 22.87 -12.84
N ALA A 124 12.06 22.94 -13.76
CA ALA A 124 12.87 21.78 -14.14
C ALA A 124 13.62 21.16 -12.95
N LEU A 125 14.24 22.00 -12.10
CA LEU A 125 14.90 21.53 -10.87
C LEU A 125 13.92 20.88 -9.89
N GLN A 126 12.74 21.45 -9.70
CA GLN A 126 11.70 20.89 -8.83
C GLN A 126 11.26 19.49 -9.32
N LEU A 127 11.07 19.30 -10.63
CA LEU A 127 10.75 17.99 -11.19
C LEU A 127 11.88 16.97 -10.93
N LEU A 128 13.14 17.36 -11.15
CA LEU A 128 14.29 16.49 -10.92
C LEU A 128 14.48 16.15 -9.43
N ALA A 129 14.22 17.10 -8.53
CA ALA A 129 14.26 16.89 -7.08
C ALA A 129 13.13 15.94 -6.63
N THR A 130 11.92 16.12 -7.15
CA THR A 130 10.78 15.22 -6.90
C THR A 130 11.09 13.78 -7.34
N ALA A 131 11.91 13.61 -8.38
CA ALA A 131 12.36 12.30 -8.84
C ALA A 131 13.61 11.77 -8.10
N GLY A 132 14.12 12.49 -7.09
CA GLY A 132 15.33 12.12 -6.34
C GLY A 132 16.63 12.23 -7.14
N ILE A 133 16.64 12.98 -8.24
CA ILE A 133 17.81 13.16 -9.12
C ILE A 133 18.65 14.36 -8.69
N ALA A 134 17.99 15.47 -8.33
CA ALA A 134 18.66 16.65 -7.78
C ALA A 134 18.61 16.59 -6.25
N LEU A 135 19.77 16.63 -5.60
CA LEU A 135 19.84 16.65 -4.14
C LEU A 135 19.57 18.07 -3.62
N GLU A 136 18.72 18.19 -2.61
CA GLU A 136 18.64 19.45 -1.86
C GLU A 136 19.91 19.57 -1.02
N ASP A 137 20.69 20.63 -1.27
CA ASP A 137 21.91 20.90 -0.50
C ASP A 137 21.55 21.04 0.99
N GLU A 138 22.04 20.11 1.83
CA GLU A 138 21.72 20.06 3.27
C GLU A 138 22.22 21.30 4.02
N GLY A 139 23.26 21.95 3.48
CA GLY A 139 23.71 23.28 3.89
C GLY A 139 22.74 24.34 3.37
N GLY A 140 21.85 24.84 4.23
CA GLY A 140 20.67 25.66 3.89
C GLY A 140 20.84 26.93 3.03
N ALA A 141 22.03 27.25 2.52
CA ALA A 141 22.27 28.32 1.56
C ALA A 141 21.66 28.02 0.17
N GLY A 142 21.73 26.78 -0.32
CA GLY A 142 21.07 26.37 -1.56
C GLY A 142 19.54 26.42 -1.42
N ARG A 143 19.02 25.95 -0.28
CA ARG A 143 17.59 25.88 0.02
C ARG A 143 16.87 27.23 -0.02
N ALA A 144 17.53 28.32 0.38
CA ALA A 144 16.95 29.66 0.37
C ALA A 144 16.69 30.20 -1.06
N ALA A 145 17.47 29.76 -2.05
CA ALA A 145 17.29 30.16 -3.45
C ALA A 145 16.11 29.45 -4.13
N PHE A 146 15.76 28.25 -3.65
CA PHE A 146 14.70 27.40 -4.21
C PHE A 146 13.41 27.37 -3.37
N ALA A 147 13.41 28.04 -2.22
CA ALA A 147 12.23 28.12 -1.37
C ALA A 147 11.06 28.75 -2.17
N PRO A 148 9.88 28.09 -2.20
CA PRO A 148 8.71 28.64 -2.86
C PRO A 148 8.42 30.05 -2.34
N ARG A 149 8.21 31.00 -3.25
CA ARG A 149 7.92 32.41 -2.93
C ARG A 149 6.46 32.74 -3.16
N ALA A 150 6.01 33.83 -2.52
CA ALA A 150 4.76 34.46 -2.93
C ALA A 150 4.96 34.98 -4.37
N ALA A 151 4.14 34.52 -5.30
CA ALA A 151 4.23 34.97 -6.68
C ALA A 151 3.82 36.45 -6.77
N PRO A 152 4.51 37.27 -7.60
CA PRO A 152 4.09 38.64 -7.84
C PRO A 152 2.65 38.68 -8.39
N PRO A 153 1.93 39.81 -8.31
CA PRO A 153 0.65 39.95 -8.99
C PRO A 153 0.82 39.78 -10.51
N PRO A 154 -0.19 39.29 -11.24
CA PRO A 154 -0.14 39.18 -12.70
C PRO A 154 0.15 40.54 -13.36
N ALA A 155 1.11 40.58 -14.27
CA ALA A 155 1.45 41.78 -15.03
C ALA A 155 0.92 41.68 -16.47
N PRO A 156 0.61 42.80 -17.15
CA PRO A 156 0.28 42.79 -18.59
C PRO A 156 1.40 42.19 -19.46
N GLY A 157 2.62 42.17 -18.91
CA GLY A 157 3.83 41.57 -19.47
C GLY A 157 3.91 40.05 -19.35
N ASP A 158 3.06 39.39 -18.59
CA ASP A 158 3.20 37.95 -18.36
C ASP A 158 2.68 37.14 -19.55
N THR A 159 3.34 36.02 -19.83
CA THR A 159 2.84 35.04 -20.80
C THR A 159 2.01 33.97 -20.09
N PRO A 160 1.05 33.30 -20.78
CA PRO A 160 0.33 32.17 -20.18
C PRO A 160 1.26 31.03 -19.71
N TYR A 161 2.38 30.83 -20.39
CA TYR A 161 3.40 29.84 -20.00
C TYR A 161 4.13 30.27 -18.72
N GLY A 162 4.57 31.53 -18.64
CA GLY A 162 5.16 32.12 -17.44
C GLY A 162 4.21 32.11 -16.25
N ASP A 163 2.93 32.42 -16.47
CA ASP A 163 1.90 32.33 -15.44
C ASP A 163 1.72 30.91 -14.91
N LEU A 164 1.69 29.90 -15.78
CA LEU A 164 1.64 28.51 -15.33
C LEU A 164 2.92 28.12 -14.57
N LEU A 165 4.10 28.55 -15.00
CA LEU A 165 5.35 28.32 -14.25
C LEU A 165 5.32 28.97 -12.86
N ARG A 166 4.76 30.18 -12.73
CA ARG A 166 4.57 30.85 -11.42
C ARG A 166 3.61 30.08 -10.53
N VAL A 167 2.54 29.52 -11.09
CA VAL A 167 1.63 28.64 -10.33
C VAL A 167 2.37 27.41 -9.81
N ARG A 168 3.19 26.78 -10.66
CA ARG A 168 3.95 25.56 -10.33
C ARG A 168 5.02 25.77 -9.27
N THR A 169 5.67 26.93 -9.28
CA THR A 169 6.81 27.25 -8.42
C THR A 169 6.44 28.11 -7.21
N ALA A 170 5.16 28.48 -7.07
CA ALA A 170 4.66 29.27 -5.95
C ALA A 170 4.57 28.44 -4.66
N ARG A 171 4.75 29.12 -3.52
CA ARG A 171 4.52 28.52 -2.20
C ARG A 171 3.06 28.14 -1.97
N ASP A 172 2.18 28.99 -2.47
CA ASP A 172 0.74 28.78 -2.46
C ASP A 172 0.28 28.71 -3.92
N GLY A 173 0.38 27.51 -4.50
CA GLY A 173 -0.04 27.26 -5.87
C GLY A 173 -1.51 27.57 -6.11
N ARG A 174 -2.39 27.41 -5.10
CA ARG A 174 -3.83 27.70 -5.23
C ARG A 174 -4.08 29.20 -5.29
N ALA A 175 -3.44 30.00 -4.43
CA ALA A 175 -3.54 31.46 -4.50
C ALA A 175 -2.97 31.99 -5.82
N ALA A 176 -1.82 31.46 -6.25
CA ALA A 176 -1.23 31.80 -7.55
C ALA A 176 -2.16 31.43 -8.72
N TRP A 177 -2.81 30.25 -8.65
CA TRP A 177 -3.79 29.80 -9.64
C TRP A 177 -4.98 30.76 -9.70
N ARG A 178 -5.60 31.10 -8.57
CA ARG A 178 -6.73 32.06 -8.53
C ARG A 178 -6.39 33.39 -9.22
N ALA A 179 -5.17 33.89 -9.02
CA ALA A 179 -4.74 35.13 -9.66
C ALA A 179 -4.50 35.00 -11.18
N ARG A 180 -4.11 33.83 -11.67
CA ARG A 180 -3.60 33.62 -13.05
C ARG A 180 -4.47 32.74 -13.94
N ARG A 181 -5.47 32.07 -13.36
CA ARG A 181 -6.37 31.10 -14.00
C ARG A 181 -6.89 31.57 -15.35
N ALA A 182 -7.40 32.81 -15.42
CA ALA A 182 -7.99 33.33 -16.64
C ALA A 182 -6.99 33.44 -17.80
N ALA A 183 -5.72 33.78 -17.52
CA ALA A 183 -4.68 33.86 -18.55
C ALA A 183 -4.23 32.47 -19.02
N VAL A 184 -4.01 31.55 -18.08
CA VAL A 184 -3.60 30.18 -18.39
C VAL A 184 -4.68 29.43 -19.17
N LEU A 185 -5.94 29.45 -18.70
CA LEU A 185 -7.03 28.71 -19.35
C LEU A 185 -7.31 29.18 -20.79
N ARG A 186 -7.05 30.45 -21.12
CA ARG A 186 -7.16 30.94 -22.51
C ARG A 186 -6.16 30.27 -23.46
N ALA A 187 -4.99 29.89 -22.96
CA ALA A 187 -3.94 29.22 -23.73
C ALA A 187 -4.08 27.68 -23.76
N VAL A 188 -5.00 27.13 -22.98
CA VAL A 188 -5.28 25.69 -22.90
C VAL A 188 -6.43 25.36 -23.85
N ALA A 189 -6.34 24.20 -24.50
CA ALA A 189 -7.38 23.68 -25.38
C ALA A 189 -8.71 23.54 -24.62
N ALA A 190 -9.83 23.89 -25.25
CA ALA A 190 -11.12 24.03 -24.57
C ALA A 190 -11.56 22.73 -23.85
N ASP A 191 -11.24 21.58 -24.44
CA ASP A 191 -11.48 20.21 -23.95
C ASP A 191 -10.64 19.82 -22.72
N ARG A 192 -9.72 20.68 -22.26
CA ARG A 192 -8.88 20.46 -21.08
C ARG A 192 -8.98 21.55 -20.02
N ARG A 193 -9.72 22.63 -20.29
CA ARG A 193 -9.82 23.76 -19.35
C ARG A 193 -10.46 23.38 -18.02
N ALA A 194 -11.52 22.58 -18.04
CA ALA A 194 -12.18 22.12 -16.82
C ALA A 194 -11.26 21.25 -15.96
N ALA A 195 -10.67 20.21 -16.55
CA ALA A 195 -9.73 19.34 -15.83
C ALA A 195 -8.51 20.10 -15.27
N LEU A 196 -7.95 21.05 -16.03
CA LEU A 196 -6.84 21.86 -15.53
C LEU A 196 -7.27 22.78 -14.37
N ASP A 197 -8.50 23.28 -14.42
CA ASP A 197 -9.07 24.09 -13.35
C ASP A 197 -9.35 23.26 -12.10
N ASP A 198 -9.85 22.04 -12.24
CA ASP A 198 -10.05 21.11 -11.13
C ASP A 198 -8.71 20.72 -10.48
N LEU A 199 -7.66 20.53 -11.29
CA LEU A 199 -6.32 20.15 -10.82
C LEU A 199 -5.68 21.21 -9.89
N PHE A 200 -5.86 22.50 -10.19
CA PHE A 200 -5.24 23.60 -9.43
C PHE A 200 -6.21 24.41 -8.57
N GLY A 201 -7.51 24.30 -8.83
CA GLY A 201 -8.60 24.97 -8.14
C GLY A 201 -8.95 24.31 -6.81
N GLU A 202 -9.92 24.89 -6.10
CA GLU A 202 -10.50 24.23 -4.93
C GLU A 202 -11.25 22.97 -5.37
N PRO A 203 -10.99 21.81 -4.73
CA PRO A 203 -11.68 20.59 -5.10
C PRO A 203 -13.20 20.81 -4.93
N PRO A 204 -14.03 20.49 -5.95
CA PRO A 204 -15.46 20.67 -5.88
C PRO A 204 -16.09 19.67 -4.88
N GLY A 205 -16.08 20.01 -3.59
CA GLY A 205 -16.67 19.17 -2.53
C GLY A 205 -16.11 17.73 -2.49
N CYS A 206 -16.91 16.78 -2.02
CA CYS A 206 -16.52 15.37 -1.90
C CYS A 206 -16.37 14.62 -3.25
N GLY A 207 -16.51 15.30 -4.38
CA GLY A 207 -16.38 14.69 -5.70
C GLY A 207 -15.02 14.98 -6.33
N ARG A 208 -14.32 13.96 -6.81
CA ARG A 208 -13.27 14.14 -7.82
C ARG A 208 -13.94 14.27 -9.18
N GLY A 209 -13.49 15.22 -10.00
CA GLY A 209 -13.87 15.28 -11.42
C GLY A 209 -13.40 14.03 -12.15
N ASP A 210 -14.08 13.70 -13.25
CA ASP A 210 -13.64 12.60 -14.12
C ASP A 210 -12.25 12.92 -14.68
N PRO A 211 -11.28 11.99 -14.61
CA PRO A 211 -9.96 12.24 -15.20
C PRO A 211 -10.15 12.52 -16.71
N PRO A 212 -9.43 13.49 -17.29
CA PRO A 212 -9.55 13.76 -18.72
C PRO A 212 -9.07 12.57 -19.57
N PRO A 213 -9.43 12.51 -20.86
CA PRO A 213 -8.88 11.51 -21.76
C PRO A 213 -7.37 11.70 -21.94
N MET A 214 -6.64 10.59 -22.05
CA MET A 214 -5.20 10.57 -22.33
C MET A 214 -4.99 10.36 -23.83
N GLU A 215 -4.72 11.43 -24.55
CA GLU A 215 -4.52 11.41 -26.01
C GLU A 215 -3.05 11.62 -26.38
N GLY A 216 -2.25 12.28 -25.53
CA GLY A 216 -0.83 12.44 -25.77
C GLY A 216 -0.07 13.17 -24.67
N ALA A 217 1.10 13.72 -25.04
CA ALA A 217 2.03 14.35 -24.10
C ALA A 217 1.39 15.48 -23.28
N ARG A 218 0.46 16.25 -23.86
CA ARG A 218 -0.23 17.36 -23.17
C ARG A 218 -1.05 16.92 -21.97
N ASP A 219 -1.48 15.66 -21.96
CA ASP A 219 -2.35 15.11 -20.91
C ASP A 219 -1.56 14.49 -19.75
N LEU A 220 -0.23 14.35 -19.89
CA LEU A 220 0.64 13.77 -18.84
C LEU A 220 0.60 14.57 -17.53
N VAL A 221 0.16 15.82 -17.60
CA VAL A 221 -0.14 16.64 -16.43
C VAL A 221 -1.21 16.05 -15.51
N PHE A 222 -2.12 15.24 -16.06
CA PHE A 222 -3.22 14.58 -15.36
C PHE A 222 -2.92 13.11 -14.98
N ALA A 223 -1.66 12.66 -15.14
CA ALA A 223 -1.28 11.27 -14.91
C ALA A 223 -1.66 10.75 -13.51
N ALA A 224 -1.53 11.60 -12.48
CA ALA A 224 -1.86 11.25 -11.10
C ALA A 224 -3.38 11.11 -10.88
N GLU A 225 -4.21 11.92 -11.55
CA GLU A 225 -5.68 11.83 -11.48
C GLU A 225 -6.15 10.54 -12.13
N LEU A 226 -5.68 10.23 -13.34
CA LEU A 226 -6.01 8.97 -14.00
C LEU A 226 -5.54 7.76 -13.18
N ALA A 227 -4.32 7.82 -12.63
CA ALA A 227 -3.83 6.76 -11.78
C ALA A 227 -4.78 6.54 -10.58
N GLY A 228 -5.29 7.57 -9.93
CA GLY A 228 -6.24 7.41 -8.81
C GLY A 228 -7.69 7.08 -9.19
N ALA A 229 -8.02 7.02 -10.48
CA ALA A 229 -9.40 6.98 -10.95
C ALA A 229 -9.92 5.56 -11.28
N LEU A 230 -9.16 4.48 -11.10
CA LEU A 230 -9.71 3.14 -11.33
C LEU A 230 -10.79 2.82 -10.28
N ALA A 231 -12.00 2.52 -10.75
CA ALA A 231 -13.07 1.99 -9.91
C ALA A 231 -12.63 0.66 -9.28
N PRO A 232 -12.88 0.43 -7.98
CA PRO A 232 -12.72 -0.90 -7.39
C PRO A 232 -13.46 -1.87 -8.28
N GLY A 233 -12.79 -2.92 -8.75
CA GLY A 233 -13.47 -3.95 -9.51
C GLY A 233 -14.51 -4.58 -8.59
N ASP A 234 -15.78 -4.49 -8.97
CA ASP A 234 -16.79 -5.36 -8.39
C ASP A 234 -16.28 -6.78 -8.61
N GLY A 235 -15.92 -7.45 -7.51
CA GLY A 235 -15.43 -8.82 -7.55
C GLY A 235 -16.40 -9.68 -8.36
N ALA A 236 -15.87 -10.70 -9.02
CA ALA A 236 -16.53 -11.59 -9.99
C ALA A 236 -17.73 -12.41 -9.44
N GLY A 237 -18.65 -11.79 -8.71
CA GLY A 237 -19.78 -12.41 -8.04
C GLY A 237 -21.02 -11.52 -7.88
N ALA A 238 -21.04 -10.28 -8.41
CA ALA A 238 -22.30 -9.57 -8.57
C ALA A 238 -23.09 -10.26 -9.71
N PRO A 239 -24.29 -10.80 -9.47
CA PRO A 239 -25.08 -11.47 -10.50
C PRO A 239 -25.35 -10.48 -11.63
N ALA A 240 -25.07 -10.92 -12.86
CA ALA A 240 -25.29 -10.13 -14.07
C ALA A 240 -26.72 -9.57 -14.06
N ALA A 241 -26.84 -8.24 -14.06
CA ALA A 241 -28.12 -7.59 -14.32
C ALA A 241 -28.68 -8.13 -15.65
N PRO A 242 -29.99 -8.39 -15.73
CA PRO A 242 -30.59 -9.05 -16.89
C PRO A 242 -30.31 -8.25 -18.18
N ALA A 243 -29.85 -8.98 -19.18
CA ALA A 243 -29.53 -8.44 -20.49
C ALA A 243 -30.80 -8.12 -21.30
N ALA A 244 -30.71 -6.99 -22.01
CA ALA A 244 -31.37 -6.66 -23.28
C ALA A 244 -32.76 -5.99 -23.25
N GLY A 245 -32.76 -4.77 -23.79
CA GLY A 245 -33.88 -4.06 -24.40
C GLY A 245 -33.46 -2.63 -24.75
N ASP A 246 -33.12 -2.38 -26.02
CA ASP A 246 -32.89 -1.07 -26.67
C ASP A 246 -31.48 -0.43 -26.61
N ALA A 247 -30.63 -0.89 -27.54
CA ALA A 247 -29.25 -0.47 -27.76
C ALA A 247 -29.06 0.90 -28.49
N ALA A 248 -30.04 1.81 -28.45
CA ALA A 248 -29.95 3.10 -29.15
C ALA A 248 -29.89 4.34 -28.22
N ALA A 249 -30.00 4.16 -26.90
CA ALA A 249 -29.90 5.24 -25.91
C ALA A 249 -28.66 5.13 -24.98
N ALA A 250 -27.69 4.27 -25.33
CA ALA A 250 -26.49 3.99 -24.52
C ALA A 250 -25.37 5.07 -24.63
N GLY A 251 -25.70 6.29 -25.07
CA GLY A 251 -24.74 7.39 -25.20
C GLY A 251 -24.42 8.12 -23.90
N ASP A 252 -25.37 8.21 -22.97
CA ASP A 252 -25.28 9.16 -21.84
C ASP A 252 -25.52 8.53 -20.45
N ALA A 253 -25.81 7.22 -20.37
CA ALA A 253 -26.19 6.53 -19.13
C ALA A 253 -25.22 5.41 -18.71
N ALA A 254 -23.94 5.49 -19.11
CA ALA A 254 -22.88 4.76 -18.44
C ALA A 254 -22.73 5.36 -17.03
N ALA A 255 -23.43 4.74 -16.08
CA ALA A 255 -23.43 5.03 -14.66
C ALA A 255 -22.11 5.67 -14.17
N GLN A 256 -22.20 6.97 -13.82
CA GLN A 256 -21.16 7.66 -13.07
C GLN A 256 -20.93 6.88 -11.78
N ALA A 257 -19.84 6.11 -11.74
CA ALA A 257 -19.42 5.50 -10.49
C ALA A 257 -19.22 6.64 -9.47
N PRO A 258 -19.73 6.51 -8.24
CA PRO A 258 -19.63 7.57 -7.25
C PRO A 258 -18.17 8.02 -7.10
N GLY A 259 -17.93 9.33 -7.29
CA GLY A 259 -16.63 9.96 -7.00
C GLY A 259 -15.62 10.02 -8.16
N GLY A 260 -16.06 10.11 -9.42
CA GLY A 260 -15.15 10.35 -10.57
C GLY A 260 -14.25 9.16 -10.91
N ARG A 261 -14.71 7.94 -10.57
CA ARG A 261 -13.99 6.69 -10.85
C ARG A 261 -14.43 6.10 -12.18
N LEU A 262 -13.49 5.54 -12.93
CA LEU A 262 -13.68 4.90 -14.21
C LEU A 262 -13.74 3.38 -14.07
N PRO A 263 -14.71 2.69 -14.70
CA PRO A 263 -14.69 1.23 -14.82
C PRO A 263 -13.44 0.77 -15.56
N LEU A 264 -13.05 -0.50 -15.39
CA LEU A 264 -11.82 -1.06 -15.95
C LEU A 264 -11.72 -0.86 -17.46
N GLU A 265 -12.85 -1.02 -18.16
CA GLU A 265 -12.99 -0.92 -19.60
C GLU A 265 -12.71 0.49 -20.11
N ALA A 266 -13.13 1.53 -19.36
CA ALA A 266 -12.87 2.92 -19.69
C ALA A 266 -11.48 3.39 -19.22
N TRP A 267 -11.02 2.87 -18.08
CA TRP A 267 -9.74 3.23 -17.48
C TRP A 267 -8.54 2.68 -18.25
N ARG A 268 -8.59 1.39 -18.65
CA ARG A 268 -7.49 0.68 -19.31
C ARG A 268 -6.96 1.40 -20.56
N PRO A 269 -7.78 1.78 -21.56
CA PRO A 269 -7.26 2.43 -22.77
C PRO A 269 -6.60 3.78 -22.46
N ARG A 270 -7.11 4.53 -21.47
CA ARG A 270 -6.49 5.79 -21.01
C ARG A 270 -5.15 5.52 -20.33
N TYR A 271 -5.05 4.48 -19.51
CA TYR A 271 -3.80 4.11 -18.85
C TYR A 271 -2.73 3.62 -19.84
N GLU A 272 -3.12 2.85 -20.86
CA GLU A 272 -2.20 2.46 -21.93
C GLU A 272 -1.72 3.68 -22.73
N ALA A 273 -2.60 4.66 -22.98
CA ALA A 273 -2.21 5.92 -23.61
C ALA A 273 -1.28 6.75 -22.73
N LEU A 274 -1.49 6.78 -21.40
CA LEU A 274 -0.54 7.34 -20.43
C LEU A 274 0.84 6.68 -20.56
N VAL A 275 0.92 5.35 -20.54
CA VAL A 275 2.21 4.63 -20.67
C VAL A 275 2.90 4.99 -21.98
N ARG A 276 2.18 4.93 -23.11
CA ARG A 276 2.74 5.31 -24.42
C ARG A 276 3.23 6.76 -24.45
N ALA A 277 2.46 7.69 -23.89
CA ALA A 277 2.84 9.09 -23.83
C ALA A 277 4.10 9.29 -22.99
N VAL A 278 4.19 8.65 -21.81
CA VAL A 278 5.39 8.70 -20.94
C VAL A 278 6.63 8.15 -21.64
N GLU A 279 6.50 7.05 -22.38
CA GLU A 279 7.60 6.46 -23.16
C GLU A 279 8.04 7.39 -24.30
N GLN A 280 7.07 7.94 -25.05
CA GLN A 280 7.33 8.86 -26.16
C GLN A 280 8.04 10.14 -25.70
N THR A 281 7.67 10.66 -24.54
CA THR A 281 8.26 11.88 -23.96
C THR A 281 9.50 11.62 -23.12
N ARG A 282 9.84 10.34 -22.86
CA ARG A 282 10.94 9.92 -21.98
C ARG A 282 10.84 10.54 -20.58
N THR A 283 9.63 10.66 -20.05
CA THR A 283 9.37 11.24 -18.72
C THR A 283 9.04 10.17 -17.67
N ALA A 284 9.46 8.92 -17.90
CA ALA A 284 9.24 7.81 -16.97
C ALA A 284 9.79 8.11 -15.56
N TRP A 285 10.92 8.80 -15.47
CA TRP A 285 11.52 9.26 -14.21
C TRP A 285 10.60 10.18 -13.39
N ALA A 286 9.74 10.98 -14.04
CA ALA A 286 8.81 11.89 -13.37
C ALA A 286 7.43 11.26 -13.11
N HIS A 287 6.97 10.37 -14.00
CA HIS A 287 5.64 9.76 -13.90
C HIS A 287 5.65 8.35 -13.30
N ALA A 288 6.81 7.80 -12.91
CA ALA A 288 6.92 6.50 -12.27
C ALA A 288 5.95 6.34 -11.08
N PRO A 289 5.79 7.31 -10.16
CA PRO A 289 4.82 7.18 -9.07
C PRO A 289 3.38 6.97 -9.58
N SER A 290 2.96 7.73 -10.59
CA SER A 290 1.62 7.59 -11.19
C SER A 290 1.44 6.23 -11.88
N LEU A 291 2.46 5.75 -12.59
CA LEU A 291 2.45 4.43 -13.23
C LEU A 291 2.49 3.27 -12.22
N LEU A 292 3.09 3.47 -11.06
CA LEU A 292 3.23 2.44 -10.04
C LEU A 292 2.02 2.38 -9.11
N ARG A 293 1.28 3.48 -8.91
CA ARG A 293 0.13 3.57 -7.98
C ARG A 293 -0.91 2.46 -8.16
N GLU A 294 -1.43 2.27 -9.37
CA GLU A 294 -2.45 1.23 -9.66
C GLU A 294 -1.84 -0.16 -9.87
N ARG A 295 -0.58 -0.21 -10.32
CA ARG A 295 0.16 -1.48 -10.40
C ARG A 295 0.40 -2.04 -9.00
N GLY A 296 0.64 -1.20 -7.99
CA GLY A 296 0.86 -1.61 -6.60
C GLY A 296 -0.34 -2.35 -6.02
N GLN A 297 -1.54 -1.76 -6.07
CA GLN A 297 -2.76 -2.40 -5.56
C GLN A 297 -3.10 -3.70 -6.27
N ARG A 298 -3.03 -3.72 -7.61
CA ARG A 298 -3.22 -4.94 -8.38
C ARG A 298 -2.13 -5.97 -8.10
N ARG A 299 -0.90 -5.55 -7.82
CA ARG A 299 0.18 -6.46 -7.40
C ARG A 299 -0.06 -7.02 -6.01
N PHE A 300 -0.67 -6.30 -5.08
CA PHE A 300 -1.11 -6.89 -3.81
C PHE A 300 -2.21 -7.90 -4.02
N ALA A 301 -3.30 -7.53 -4.71
CA ALA A 301 -4.38 -8.47 -4.96
C ALA A 301 -3.91 -9.69 -5.78
N ALA A 302 -3.03 -9.48 -6.76
CA ALA A 302 -2.42 -10.56 -7.51
C ALA A 302 -1.39 -11.34 -6.68
N GLY A 303 -0.70 -10.71 -5.74
CA GLY A 303 0.26 -11.33 -4.84
C GLY A 303 -0.43 -12.23 -3.82
N ASP A 304 -1.51 -11.71 -3.22
CA ASP A 304 -2.42 -12.45 -2.33
C ASP A 304 -3.01 -13.66 -3.08
N ALA A 305 -3.45 -13.49 -4.34
CA ALA A 305 -4.11 -14.54 -5.11
C ALA A 305 -3.17 -15.54 -5.81
N ARG A 306 -2.03 -15.07 -6.36
CA ARG A 306 -1.15 -15.83 -7.27
C ARG A 306 0.29 -15.97 -6.77
N GLY A 307 0.64 -15.29 -5.69
CA GLY A 307 2.01 -15.19 -5.19
C GLY A 307 2.69 -13.89 -5.60
N LEU A 308 3.43 -13.27 -4.67
CA LEU A 308 4.45 -12.26 -4.97
C LEU A 308 5.78 -12.98 -5.17
N ARG A 309 6.60 -12.53 -6.13
CA ARG A 309 7.97 -13.00 -6.30
C ARG A 309 8.93 -11.83 -6.24
N VAL A 310 9.92 -11.88 -5.34
CA VAL A 310 10.99 -10.90 -5.24
C VAL A 310 12.31 -11.62 -5.54
N PRO A 311 12.75 -11.64 -6.82
CA PRO A 311 13.97 -12.34 -7.17
C PRO A 311 15.18 -11.75 -6.43
N ARG A 312 16.06 -12.63 -5.96
CA ARG A 312 17.35 -12.27 -5.37
C ARG A 312 18.47 -12.81 -6.26
N MET A 313 19.42 -11.95 -6.60
CA MET A 313 20.54 -12.26 -7.47
C MET A 313 21.85 -12.04 -6.71
N THR A 314 22.68 -13.06 -6.63
CA THR A 314 23.99 -13.01 -5.98
C THR A 314 25.09 -12.97 -7.04
N TYR A 315 25.96 -11.99 -6.94
CA TYR A 315 27.17 -11.85 -7.74
C TYR A 315 28.37 -12.16 -6.85
N ARG A 316 29.17 -13.16 -7.21
CA ARG A 316 30.41 -13.51 -6.51
C ARG A 316 31.58 -13.40 -7.46
N TYR A 317 32.47 -12.47 -7.16
CA TYR A 317 33.77 -12.32 -7.77
C TYR A 317 34.84 -12.93 -6.86
N GLU A 318 35.70 -13.77 -7.41
CA GLU A 318 36.85 -14.33 -6.71
C GLU A 318 38.09 -14.15 -7.59
N GLU A 319 39.09 -13.46 -7.06
CA GLU A 319 40.38 -13.25 -7.70
C GLU A 319 41.47 -13.88 -6.83
N LYS A 320 42.04 -14.95 -7.33
CA LYS A 320 43.15 -15.63 -6.71
C LYS A 320 44.44 -15.14 -7.37
N THR A 321 45.33 -14.51 -6.61
CA THR A 321 46.68 -14.12 -7.02
C THR A 321 47.71 -15.13 -6.51
N ALA A 322 48.98 -15.04 -6.89
CA ALA A 322 50.00 -16.03 -6.51
C ALA A 322 50.11 -16.30 -4.98
N THR A 323 49.71 -15.36 -4.13
CA THR A 323 49.82 -15.50 -2.66
C THR A 323 48.55 -15.11 -1.89
N ARG A 324 47.54 -14.54 -2.55
CA ARG A 324 46.33 -14.02 -1.92
C ARG A 324 45.08 -14.46 -2.66
N VAL A 325 43.97 -14.58 -1.93
CA VAL A 325 42.64 -14.74 -2.48
C VAL A 325 41.82 -13.53 -2.07
N PHE A 326 41.31 -12.83 -3.06
CA PHE A 326 40.33 -11.77 -2.92
C PHE A 326 38.97 -12.35 -3.27
N SER A 327 38.00 -12.25 -2.38
CA SER A 327 36.61 -12.59 -2.68
C SER A 327 35.71 -11.40 -2.41
N LEU A 328 34.85 -11.11 -3.37
CA LEU A 328 33.84 -10.08 -3.29
C LEU A 328 32.49 -10.71 -3.61
N SER A 329 31.56 -10.67 -2.66
CA SER A 329 30.18 -11.10 -2.88
C SER A 329 29.24 -9.92 -2.73
N PHE A 330 28.32 -9.78 -3.68
CA PHE A 330 27.30 -8.75 -3.72
C PHE A 330 25.94 -9.38 -4.00
N ASP A 331 24.99 -9.16 -3.10
CA ASP A 331 23.60 -9.59 -3.29
C ASP A 331 22.74 -8.42 -3.73
N VAL A 332 21.83 -8.64 -4.67
CA VAL A 332 20.78 -7.70 -5.08
C VAL A 332 19.44 -8.38 -4.99
N SER A 333 18.59 -7.89 -4.09
CA SER A 333 17.16 -8.17 -4.17
C SER A 333 16.50 -7.17 -5.14
N TYR A 334 15.59 -7.64 -6.00
CA TYR A 334 14.78 -6.75 -6.85
C TYR A 334 13.80 -5.87 -6.03
N GLY A 335 13.71 -6.06 -4.71
CA GLY A 335 13.11 -5.13 -3.76
C GLY A 335 14.04 -3.98 -3.29
N ALA A 336 15.25 -3.87 -3.85
CA ALA A 336 16.20 -2.81 -3.52
C ALA A 336 15.56 -1.42 -3.73
N GLY A 337 15.62 -0.60 -2.69
CA GLY A 337 14.95 0.72 -2.61
C GLY A 337 13.74 0.75 -1.67
N LEU A 338 13.08 -0.39 -1.42
CA LEU A 338 12.06 -0.51 -0.36
C LEU A 338 12.59 -1.18 0.91
N LEU A 339 13.65 -1.98 0.79
CA LEU A 339 14.21 -2.77 1.87
C LEU A 339 15.58 -2.22 2.29
N GLU A 340 15.77 -1.94 3.57
CA GLU A 340 17.11 -1.66 4.11
C GLU A 340 17.95 -2.94 4.04
N GLY A 341 19.20 -2.85 3.56
CA GLY A 341 20.07 -4.02 3.44
C GLY A 341 19.65 -5.06 2.39
N ALA A 342 18.75 -4.72 1.45
CA ALA A 342 18.49 -5.56 0.26
C ALA A 342 19.73 -5.73 -0.65
N THR A 343 20.76 -4.93 -0.40
CA THR A 343 22.09 -5.08 -0.97
C THR A 343 23.08 -5.49 0.12
N GLY A 344 23.56 -6.73 0.06
CA GLY A 344 24.63 -7.22 0.93
C GLY A 344 25.97 -7.09 0.23
N PHE A 345 26.99 -6.61 0.94
CA PHE A 345 28.37 -6.57 0.46
C PHE A 345 29.26 -7.31 1.45
N GLN A 346 29.97 -8.33 0.97
CA GLN A 346 30.96 -9.06 1.76
C GLN A 346 32.30 -9.05 1.02
N LEU A 347 33.34 -8.60 1.73
CA LEU A 347 34.72 -8.58 1.27
C LEU A 347 35.54 -9.57 2.09
N GLY A 348 36.12 -10.57 1.43
CA GLY A 348 37.01 -11.55 2.02
C GLY A 348 38.44 -11.39 1.51
N LEU A 349 39.40 -11.43 2.43
CA LEU A 349 40.83 -11.48 2.12
C LEU A 349 41.43 -12.75 2.75
N GLY A 350 41.92 -13.66 1.93
CA GLY A 350 42.57 -14.91 2.34
C GLY A 350 44.02 -14.98 1.87
N LEU A 351 44.85 -15.75 2.58
CA LEU A 351 46.19 -16.14 2.15
C LEU A 351 46.14 -17.56 1.59
N ARG A 352 46.81 -17.80 0.46
CA ARG A 352 46.96 -19.15 -0.11
C ARG A 352 48.42 -19.47 -0.40
N THR A 353 48.75 -20.76 -0.41
CA THR A 353 50.05 -21.25 -0.91
C THR A 353 50.17 -21.00 -2.41
N ARG A 354 51.41 -20.87 -2.91
CA ARG A 354 51.72 -20.48 -4.30
C ARG A 354 50.94 -21.33 -5.32
N GLY A 355 50.23 -20.65 -6.23
CA GLY A 355 49.49 -21.23 -7.36
C GLY A 355 49.27 -20.21 -8.47
N GLU A 356 48.81 -20.66 -9.64
CA GLU A 356 48.57 -19.76 -10.77
C GLU A 356 47.43 -18.75 -10.49
N PRO A 357 47.51 -17.51 -10.99
CA PRO A 357 46.45 -16.53 -10.85
C PRO A 357 45.18 -16.95 -11.60
N GLU A 358 44.02 -16.85 -10.95
CA GLU A 358 42.72 -17.18 -11.54
C GLU A 358 41.66 -16.18 -11.07
N GLY A 359 40.79 -15.73 -11.98
CA GLY A 359 39.66 -14.86 -11.66
C GLY A 359 38.34 -15.45 -12.14
N ALA A 360 37.31 -15.44 -11.31
CA ALA A 360 35.97 -15.90 -11.67
C ALA A 360 34.89 -14.92 -11.18
N LEU A 361 33.98 -14.54 -12.08
CA LEU A 361 32.74 -13.86 -11.72
C LEU A 361 31.58 -14.84 -11.96
N THR A 362 30.81 -15.12 -10.91
CA THR A 362 29.63 -15.97 -10.95
C THR A 362 28.41 -15.15 -10.59
N ALA A 363 27.31 -15.35 -11.31
CA ALA A 363 26.01 -14.76 -11.02
C ALA A 363 25.00 -15.88 -10.85
N ALA A 364 24.27 -15.89 -9.74
CA ALA A 364 23.27 -16.90 -9.43
C ALA A 364 21.95 -16.22 -9.01
N LEU A 365 20.84 -16.72 -9.54
CA LEU A 365 19.51 -16.38 -9.04
C LEU A 365 19.18 -17.34 -7.90
N ALA A 366 18.80 -16.81 -6.74
CA ALA A 366 18.39 -17.66 -5.63
C ALA A 366 17.15 -18.47 -6.04
N PRO A 367 17.11 -19.78 -5.75
CA PRO A 367 15.96 -20.60 -6.10
C PRO A 367 14.71 -20.07 -5.39
N GLY A 368 13.57 -20.05 -6.11
CA GLY A 368 12.30 -19.66 -5.51
C GLY A 368 11.92 -20.59 -4.36
N GLY A 369 11.39 -20.02 -3.27
CA GLY A 369 11.04 -20.77 -2.06
C GLY A 369 12.21 -21.03 -1.12
N SER A 370 13.38 -20.42 -1.33
CA SER A 370 14.43 -20.42 -0.30
C SER A 370 14.02 -19.53 0.87
N PRO A 371 14.40 -19.85 2.13
CA PRO A 371 14.03 -19.05 3.30
C PRO A 371 14.39 -17.57 3.17
N GLN A 372 15.51 -17.24 2.53
CA GLN A 372 15.95 -15.85 2.33
C GLN A 372 15.09 -15.11 1.30
N VAL A 373 14.69 -15.78 0.21
CA VAL A 373 13.78 -15.18 -0.78
C VAL A 373 12.41 -14.95 -0.15
N ASP A 374 11.94 -15.90 0.64
CA ASP A 374 10.66 -15.83 1.35
C ASP A 374 10.66 -14.68 2.37
N GLU A 375 11.76 -14.51 3.11
CA GLU A 375 11.94 -13.38 4.01
C GLU A 375 11.97 -12.03 3.27
N ASP A 376 12.73 -11.93 2.16
CA ASP A 376 12.78 -10.71 1.34
C ASP A 376 11.40 -10.38 0.72
N GLU A 377 10.65 -11.39 0.28
CA GLU A 377 9.29 -11.25 -0.24
C GLU A 377 8.32 -10.74 0.83
N ALA A 378 8.40 -11.29 2.03
CA ALA A 378 7.57 -10.87 3.16
C ALA A 378 7.88 -9.42 3.59
N ARG A 379 9.17 -9.08 3.73
CA ARG A 379 9.63 -7.72 4.02
C ARG A 379 9.16 -6.73 2.96
N ALA A 380 9.27 -7.09 1.68
CA ALA A 380 8.85 -6.24 0.57
C ALA A 380 7.33 -6.04 0.58
N TYR A 381 6.57 -7.10 0.86
CA TYR A 381 5.12 -7.04 0.98
C TYR A 381 4.70 -6.07 2.10
N VAL A 382 5.28 -6.19 3.29
CA VAL A 382 4.99 -5.33 4.44
C VAL A 382 5.33 -3.87 4.12
N SER A 383 6.54 -3.60 3.60
CA SER A 383 7.01 -2.25 3.29
C SER A 383 6.13 -1.58 2.23
N ALA A 384 5.78 -2.32 1.18
CA ALA A 384 4.93 -1.79 0.14
C ALA A 384 3.48 -1.59 0.64
N ALA A 385 2.98 -2.46 1.54
CA ALA A 385 1.64 -2.33 2.10
C ALA A 385 1.54 -1.09 3.01
N ALA A 386 2.56 -0.84 3.84
CA ALA A 386 2.68 0.37 4.65
C ALA A 386 2.79 1.63 3.77
N LEU A 387 3.67 1.61 2.77
CA LEU A 387 3.80 2.74 1.84
C LEU A 387 2.47 3.06 1.12
N ALA A 388 1.76 2.02 0.65
CA ALA A 388 0.45 2.19 0.03
C ALA A 388 -0.58 2.79 1.00
N ALA A 389 -0.57 2.38 2.27
CA ALA A 389 -1.44 2.94 3.29
C ALA A 389 -1.18 4.44 3.49
N ALA A 390 0.09 4.84 3.64
CA ALA A 390 0.49 6.24 3.79
C ALA A 390 -0.02 7.09 2.62
N TYR A 391 0.20 6.64 1.37
CA TYR A 391 -0.29 7.34 0.18
C TYR A 391 -1.81 7.50 0.19
N HIS A 392 -2.57 6.44 0.49
CA HIS A 392 -4.02 6.52 0.49
C HIS A 392 -4.58 7.44 1.58
N PHE A 393 -4.01 7.41 2.79
CA PHE A 393 -4.41 8.35 3.84
C PHE A 393 -4.07 9.80 3.48
N LEU A 394 -2.88 10.07 2.94
CA LEU A 394 -2.48 11.41 2.49
C LEU A 394 -3.39 11.96 1.37
N GLU A 395 -3.97 11.08 0.58
CA GLU A 395 -4.91 11.42 -0.50
C GLU A 395 -6.37 11.57 -0.03
N GLY A 396 -6.64 11.32 1.26
CA GLY A 396 -7.98 11.33 1.85
C GLY A 396 -8.82 10.08 1.58
N ASP A 397 -8.22 9.01 1.03
CA ASP A 397 -8.89 7.72 0.80
C ASP A 397 -8.66 6.78 2.00
N ALA A 398 -9.37 7.06 3.10
CA ALA A 398 -9.21 6.31 4.33
C ALA A 398 -9.52 4.81 4.17
N GLU A 399 -10.52 4.44 3.36
CA GLU A 399 -10.89 3.03 3.14
C GLU A 399 -9.74 2.21 2.54
N ARG A 400 -9.11 2.72 1.47
CA ARG A 400 -7.95 2.06 0.86
C ARG A 400 -6.73 2.10 1.79
N GLY A 401 -6.55 3.18 2.55
CA GLY A 401 -5.50 3.29 3.56
C GLY A 401 -5.61 2.22 4.64
N ILE A 402 -6.81 2.01 5.18
CA ILE A 402 -7.13 0.96 6.15
C ILE A 402 -6.87 -0.42 5.56
N ALA A 403 -7.36 -0.68 4.34
CA ALA A 403 -7.16 -1.98 3.70
C ALA A 403 -5.67 -2.32 3.53
N ALA A 404 -4.85 -1.35 3.13
CA ALA A 404 -3.40 -1.51 2.98
C ALA A 404 -2.69 -1.67 4.33
N ALA A 405 -2.96 -0.81 5.31
CA ALA A 405 -2.35 -0.87 6.65
C ALA A 405 -2.60 -2.23 7.32
N ARG A 406 -3.80 -2.77 7.14
CA ARG A 406 -4.18 -4.07 7.70
C ARG A 406 -3.47 -5.25 7.08
N ARG A 407 -3.10 -5.18 5.80
CA ARG A 407 -2.24 -6.20 5.19
C ARG A 407 -0.90 -6.26 5.91
N ALA A 408 -0.31 -5.09 6.23
CA ALA A 408 0.91 -5.02 7.02
C ALA A 408 0.69 -5.57 8.45
N VAL A 409 -0.39 -5.16 9.14
CA VAL A 409 -0.71 -5.67 10.49
C VAL A 409 -0.88 -7.19 10.49
N ALA A 410 -1.65 -7.73 9.54
CA ALA A 410 -1.88 -9.17 9.44
C ALA A 410 -0.59 -9.94 9.14
N ALA A 411 0.22 -9.44 8.19
CA ALA A 411 1.50 -10.05 7.84
C ALA A 411 2.45 -10.12 9.05
N LEU A 412 2.56 -9.04 9.82
CA LEU A 412 3.47 -8.94 10.97
C LEU A 412 2.98 -9.67 12.22
N SER A 413 1.66 -9.85 12.35
CA SER A 413 1.06 -10.50 13.53
C SER A 413 0.85 -12.00 13.33
N LEU A 414 0.49 -12.42 12.13
CA LEU A 414 0.04 -13.79 11.85
C LEU A 414 0.92 -14.53 10.82
N GLY A 415 1.83 -13.82 10.14
CA GLY A 415 2.55 -14.36 8.99
C GLY A 415 1.88 -13.99 7.67
N LEU A 416 2.43 -14.47 6.55
CA LEU A 416 1.98 -14.12 5.22
C LEU A 416 1.67 -15.36 4.39
N ARG A 417 0.54 -15.36 3.69
CA ARG A 417 0.22 -16.35 2.66
C ARG A 417 0.13 -15.65 1.31
N LEU A 418 0.92 -16.11 0.35
CA LEU A 418 1.00 -15.56 -1.00
C LEU A 418 0.55 -16.63 -2.00
N GLY A 419 -0.67 -16.49 -2.51
CA GLY A 419 -1.32 -17.54 -3.30
C GLY A 419 -1.50 -18.82 -2.48
N GLY A 420 -1.05 -19.95 -3.02
CA GLY A 420 -1.13 -21.24 -2.32
C GLY A 420 -0.13 -21.41 -1.18
N ARG A 421 0.91 -20.55 -1.11
CA ARG A 421 2.11 -20.77 -0.29
C ARG A 421 2.07 -19.91 0.98
N ALA A 422 2.22 -20.56 2.14
CA ALA A 422 2.52 -19.87 3.38
C ALA A 422 4.02 -19.53 3.42
N LEU A 423 4.37 -18.32 3.82
CA LEU A 423 5.76 -17.94 4.09
C LEU A 423 6.06 -18.28 5.56
N PRO A 424 6.89 -19.29 5.83
CA PRO A 424 7.21 -19.66 7.19
C PRO A 424 8.08 -18.58 7.82
N ALA A 425 7.67 -18.06 8.97
CA ALA A 425 8.55 -17.32 9.86
C ALA A 425 8.22 -17.64 11.30
N GLU A 426 9.26 -18.00 12.06
CA GLU A 426 9.16 -18.10 13.51
C GLU A 426 8.85 -16.73 14.14
N ARG A 427 9.22 -15.63 13.47
CA ARG A 427 9.05 -14.26 13.95
C ARG A 427 8.59 -13.32 12.82
N PRO A 428 7.30 -13.36 12.43
CA PRO A 428 6.76 -12.51 11.37
C PRO A 428 7.00 -11.01 11.60
N LEU A 429 7.04 -10.60 12.87
CA LEU A 429 7.35 -9.22 13.27
C LEU A 429 8.68 -8.73 12.68
N ALA A 430 9.71 -9.59 12.55
CA ALA A 430 11.01 -9.19 12.04
C ALA A 430 10.95 -8.59 10.62
N TRP A 431 9.95 -8.97 9.83
CA TRP A 431 9.74 -8.45 8.47
C TRP A 431 9.44 -6.94 8.44
N GLY A 432 8.97 -6.38 9.55
CA GLY A 432 8.59 -4.96 9.66
C GLY A 432 9.76 -4.02 9.92
N ARG A 433 10.99 -4.54 10.06
CA ARG A 433 12.17 -3.75 10.42
C ARG A 433 12.40 -2.56 9.48
N ASP A 434 12.25 -2.76 8.17
CA ASP A 434 12.45 -1.72 7.16
C ASP A 434 11.26 -0.77 7.05
N ALA A 435 10.07 -1.24 7.46
CA ALA A 435 8.83 -0.50 7.37
C ALA A 435 8.51 0.32 8.63
N ARG A 436 9.33 0.28 9.69
CA ARG A 436 9.06 0.91 10.98
C ARG A 436 8.62 2.38 10.88
N ALA A 437 9.35 3.16 10.10
CA ALA A 437 9.06 4.57 9.86
C ALA A 437 7.71 4.78 9.14
N LEU A 438 7.44 3.96 8.12
CA LEU A 438 6.17 3.97 7.39
C LEU A 438 5.00 3.56 8.30
N LEU A 439 5.16 2.51 9.10
CA LEU A 439 4.15 2.05 10.06
C LEU A 439 3.83 3.11 11.12
N ALA A 440 4.82 3.88 11.58
CA ALA A 440 4.61 5.01 12.47
C ALA A 440 3.82 6.14 11.80
N ILE A 441 4.13 6.44 10.54
CA ILE A 441 3.39 7.42 9.73
C ILE A 441 1.94 6.95 9.51
N ASP A 442 1.74 5.68 9.16
CA ASP A 442 0.41 5.07 8.99
C ASP A 442 -0.39 5.10 10.30
N ALA A 443 0.24 4.83 11.44
CA ALA A 443 -0.42 4.88 12.74
C ALA A 443 -0.93 6.30 13.05
N GLN A 444 -0.10 7.31 12.80
CA GLN A 444 -0.47 8.71 12.96
C GLN A 444 -1.61 9.10 12.01
N LEU A 445 -1.51 8.73 10.73
CA LEU A 445 -2.53 9.02 9.72
C LEU A 445 -3.86 8.30 9.99
N ALA A 446 -3.83 7.04 10.42
CA ALA A 446 -5.01 6.28 10.82
C ALA A 446 -5.71 6.93 12.02
N ALA A 447 -4.95 7.43 13.01
CA ALA A 447 -5.50 8.18 14.13
C ALA A 447 -6.15 9.49 13.67
N GLU A 448 -5.50 10.26 12.79
CA GLU A 448 -6.05 11.49 12.20
C GLU A 448 -7.31 11.22 11.35
N ALA A 449 -7.40 10.05 10.72
CA ALA A 449 -8.59 9.58 10.03
C ALA A 449 -9.70 9.05 10.98
N GLY A 450 -9.48 9.06 12.29
CA GLY A 450 -10.45 8.62 13.30
C GLY A 450 -10.59 7.10 13.40
N HIS A 451 -9.48 6.36 13.27
CA HIS A 451 -9.41 4.91 13.41
C HIS A 451 -8.51 4.49 14.59
N PRO A 452 -8.95 4.68 15.86
CA PRO A 452 -8.12 4.42 17.03
C PRO A 452 -7.60 2.98 17.15
N PHE A 453 -8.39 1.97 16.77
CA PHE A 453 -7.94 0.57 16.92
C PHE A 453 -6.91 0.18 15.87
N LEU A 454 -7.09 0.59 14.61
CA LEU A 454 -6.07 0.42 13.58
C LEU A 454 -4.76 1.13 13.95
N ALA A 455 -4.86 2.38 14.37
CA ALA A 455 -3.69 3.14 14.82
C ALA A 455 -3.01 2.47 16.02
N GLY A 456 -3.79 1.91 16.97
CA GLY A 456 -3.27 1.21 18.13
C GLY A 456 -2.53 -0.08 17.77
N ASP A 457 -3.07 -0.87 16.85
CA ASP A 457 -2.40 -2.07 16.32
C ASP A 457 -1.08 -1.69 15.61
N LEU A 458 -1.07 -0.63 14.82
CA LEU A 458 0.15 -0.13 14.16
C LEU A 458 1.18 0.37 15.17
N TRP A 459 0.78 1.16 16.18
CA TRP A 459 1.68 1.61 17.24
C TRP A 459 2.24 0.46 18.08
N THR A 460 1.44 -0.59 18.31
CA THR A 460 1.88 -1.82 18.98
C THR A 460 3.01 -2.49 18.19
N LEU A 461 2.87 -2.59 16.86
CA LEU A 461 3.90 -3.15 15.98
C LEU A 461 5.15 -2.27 15.97
N VAL A 462 5.00 -0.94 15.82
CA VAL A 462 6.12 0.01 15.85
C VAL A 462 6.91 -0.14 17.14
N ARG A 463 6.23 -0.15 18.29
CA ARG A 463 6.87 -0.34 19.61
C ARG A 463 7.66 -1.65 19.67
N ALA A 464 7.05 -2.75 19.22
CA ALA A 464 7.70 -4.07 19.25
C ALA A 464 8.89 -4.19 18.26
N LEU A 465 8.94 -3.31 17.27
CA LEU A 465 10.02 -3.22 16.29
C LEU A 465 11.18 -2.30 16.71
N LEU A 466 10.99 -1.45 17.72
CA LEU A 466 12.07 -0.60 18.25
C LEU A 466 13.13 -1.48 18.93
N PRO A 467 14.43 -1.20 18.70
CA PRO A 467 15.50 -1.84 19.47
C PRO A 467 15.30 -1.59 20.97
N GLY A 468 15.54 -2.61 21.80
CA GLY A 468 15.36 -2.49 23.26
C GLY A 468 16.32 -1.51 23.92
N ASP A 469 17.43 -1.20 23.23
CA ASP A 469 18.48 -0.24 23.60
C ASP A 469 18.36 1.10 22.86
N ALA A 470 17.28 1.33 22.12
CA ALA A 470 17.08 2.59 21.40
C ALA A 470 16.98 3.76 22.39
N ASP A 471 17.80 4.79 22.15
CA ASP A 471 17.75 6.07 22.86
C ASP A 471 16.89 7.10 22.11
N ASP A 472 16.75 8.29 22.69
CA ASP A 472 15.94 9.37 22.09
C ASP A 472 16.44 9.77 20.69
N ALA A 473 17.75 9.67 20.44
CA ALA A 473 18.36 10.01 19.15
C ALA A 473 18.05 8.95 18.09
N ALA A 474 18.17 7.67 18.43
CA ALA A 474 17.83 6.55 17.55
C ALA A 474 16.34 6.57 17.19
N VAL A 475 15.47 6.92 18.15
CA VAL A 475 14.02 7.07 17.91
C VAL A 475 13.74 8.27 17.00
N ALA A 476 14.41 9.40 17.21
CA ALA A 476 14.25 10.58 16.35
C ALA A 476 14.76 10.33 14.91
N ALA A 477 15.85 9.58 14.77
CA ALA A 477 16.44 9.21 13.49
C ALA A 477 15.55 8.25 12.67
N LEU A 478 14.53 7.62 13.27
CA LEU A 478 13.64 6.71 12.54
C LEU A 478 12.91 7.41 11.39
N LEU A 479 12.67 8.72 11.48
CA LEU A 479 11.96 9.50 10.46
C LEU A 479 12.91 10.37 9.61
N ASP A 480 14.23 10.24 9.79
CA ASP A 480 15.24 11.05 9.09
C ASP A 480 16.45 10.19 8.64
N PRO A 481 16.62 9.92 7.33
CA PRO A 481 15.84 10.47 6.22
C PRO A 481 14.43 9.89 6.15
N LEU A 482 13.53 10.59 5.45
CA LEU A 482 12.19 10.08 5.19
C LEU A 482 12.25 8.76 4.39
N PRO A 483 11.31 7.82 4.65
CA PRO A 483 11.23 6.58 3.89
C PRO A 483 11.21 6.84 2.38
N ALA A 484 11.93 6.00 1.64
CA ALA A 484 11.95 6.04 0.19
C ALA A 484 10.50 5.98 -0.36
N GLY A 485 10.13 6.96 -1.17
CA GLY A 485 8.77 7.15 -1.68
C GLY A 485 7.97 8.27 -1.00
N LEU A 486 8.26 8.62 0.26
CA LEU A 486 7.65 9.79 0.92
C LEU A 486 8.53 11.05 0.84
N ALA A 487 9.85 10.87 0.69
CA ALA A 487 10.82 11.97 0.63
C ALA A 487 10.49 13.04 -0.45
N ALA A 488 9.84 12.63 -1.55
CA ALA A 488 9.48 13.51 -2.65
C ALA A 488 8.18 14.31 -2.44
N ILE A 489 7.40 14.01 -1.39
CA ILE A 489 6.11 14.67 -1.16
C ILE A 489 6.33 15.96 -0.38
N GLU A 490 6.15 17.09 -1.06
CA GLU A 490 6.19 18.40 -0.44
C GLU A 490 5.09 18.54 0.63
N GLY A 491 5.41 19.23 1.74
CA GLY A 491 4.43 19.53 2.79
C GLY A 491 4.22 18.41 3.82
N LEU A 492 4.97 17.31 3.79
CA LEU A 492 4.89 16.27 4.84
C LEU A 492 5.46 16.70 6.20
N ARG A 493 6.30 17.73 6.25
CA ARG A 493 6.98 18.16 7.49
C ARG A 493 6.06 18.30 8.72
N PRO A 494 4.87 18.92 8.63
CA PRO A 494 3.97 19.00 9.79
C PRO A 494 3.46 17.63 10.24
N LEU A 495 3.19 16.71 9.33
CA LEU A 495 2.84 15.32 9.66
C LEU A 495 4.01 14.63 10.35
N ILE A 496 5.21 14.69 9.76
CA ILE A 496 6.41 14.06 10.32
C ILE A 496 6.73 14.60 11.72
N ALA A 497 6.56 15.91 11.94
CA ALA A 497 6.72 16.49 13.26
C ALA A 497 5.67 15.97 14.26
N ARG A 498 4.42 15.71 13.82
CA ARG A 498 3.38 15.06 14.66
C ARG A 498 3.73 13.60 14.93
N THR A 499 4.10 12.84 13.91
CA THR A 499 4.52 11.43 14.03
C THR A 499 5.70 11.29 14.98
N ALA A 500 6.73 12.14 14.85
CA ALA A 500 7.88 12.17 15.76
C ALA A 500 7.47 12.43 17.22
N ARG A 501 6.42 13.24 17.44
CA ARG A 501 5.89 13.47 18.79
C ARG A 501 5.25 12.23 19.38
N SER A 502 4.37 11.58 18.61
CA SER A 502 3.70 10.34 19.00
C SER A 502 4.71 9.20 19.21
N LEU A 503 5.70 9.06 18.31
CA LEU A 503 6.74 8.05 18.39
C LEU A 503 7.60 8.19 19.65
N ALA A 504 7.94 9.42 20.06
CA ALA A 504 8.65 9.64 21.32
C ALA A 504 7.83 9.19 22.54
N VAL A 505 6.50 9.34 22.51
CA VAL A 505 5.61 8.84 23.58
C VAL A 505 5.61 7.31 23.57
N VAL A 506 5.51 6.69 22.38
CA VAL A 506 5.58 5.22 22.20
C VAL A 506 6.89 4.62 22.70
N ALA A 507 8.01 5.34 22.52
CA ALA A 507 9.32 4.90 22.96
C ALA A 507 9.59 5.14 24.45
N GLY A 508 8.81 6.00 25.14
CA GLY A 508 9.04 6.38 26.54
C GLY A 508 9.17 5.22 27.55
N PRO A 509 8.51 4.06 27.38
CA PRO A 509 8.74 2.90 28.23
C PRO A 509 10.10 2.20 28.05
N LEU A 510 10.93 2.59 27.07
CA LEU A 510 12.24 1.98 26.83
C LEU A 510 13.29 2.51 27.83
N PRO A 511 14.18 1.64 28.34
CA PRO A 511 15.11 1.96 29.43
C PRO A 511 16.12 3.07 29.08
N CYS A 512 16.43 3.24 27.79
CA CYS A 512 17.43 4.18 27.30
C CYS A 512 16.85 5.54 26.87
N THR A 513 15.52 5.69 26.88
CA THR A 513 14.86 6.97 26.58
C THR A 513 14.79 7.83 27.84
N ARG A 514 15.23 9.09 27.74
CA ARG A 514 15.34 10.01 28.88
C ARG A 514 14.34 11.14 28.81
N ALA A 515 13.80 11.41 27.62
CA ALA A 515 12.72 12.36 27.45
C ALA A 515 11.45 11.84 28.13
N ALA A 516 11.33 12.08 29.43
CA ALA A 516 10.06 11.96 30.16
C ALA A 516 9.08 12.97 29.56
N ARG A 517 8.37 12.57 28.51
CA ARG A 517 7.29 13.39 27.96
C ARG A 517 6.05 13.14 28.78
N ASP A 518 5.56 14.23 29.36
CA ASP A 518 4.30 14.23 30.08
C ASP A 518 3.18 13.73 29.16
N PRO A 519 2.57 12.57 29.44
CA PRO A 519 1.39 12.12 28.71
C PRO A 519 0.16 12.99 28.99
N GLY A 520 0.25 14.00 29.88
CA GLY A 520 -0.83 14.87 30.35
C GLY A 520 -1.67 15.54 29.25
N GLY A 521 -1.15 15.66 28.02
CA GLY A 521 -1.93 16.10 26.86
C GLY A 521 -3.01 15.09 26.39
N HIS A 522 -2.89 13.82 26.79
CA HIS A 522 -3.74 12.71 26.34
C HIS A 522 -4.79 12.26 27.36
N GLY A 523 -4.77 12.76 28.60
CA GLY A 523 -5.72 12.33 29.63
C GLY A 523 -7.16 12.82 29.38
N ALA A 524 -7.32 14.05 28.89
CA ALA A 524 -8.62 14.65 28.60
C ALA A 524 -8.65 15.34 27.21
N PRO A 525 -8.49 14.58 26.12
CA PRO A 525 -8.36 15.13 24.77
C PRO A 525 -9.69 15.68 24.24
N ALA A 526 -9.59 16.60 23.30
CA ALA A 526 -10.70 17.00 22.44
C ALA A 526 -11.05 15.88 21.45
N CYS A 527 -12.17 16.03 20.72
CA CYS A 527 -12.65 14.97 19.84
C CYS A 527 -11.64 14.59 18.75
N ASP A 528 -11.03 15.57 18.08
CA ASP A 528 -10.01 15.38 17.05
C ASP A 528 -8.75 14.68 17.58
N ALA A 529 -8.39 14.91 18.84
CA ALA A 529 -7.23 14.29 19.50
C ALA A 529 -7.53 12.94 20.18
N TYR A 530 -8.81 12.61 20.41
CA TYR A 530 -9.20 11.39 21.13
C TYR A 530 -8.76 10.09 20.42
N PRO A 531 -8.90 9.94 19.09
CA PRO A 531 -8.43 8.74 18.39
C PRO A 531 -6.95 8.45 18.60
N LEU A 532 -6.09 9.48 18.57
CA LEU A 532 -4.66 9.32 18.82
C LEU A 532 -4.41 8.89 20.27
N ALA A 533 -5.01 9.56 21.25
CA ALA A 533 -4.85 9.20 22.66
C ALA A 533 -5.28 7.75 22.92
N LEU A 534 -6.44 7.34 22.37
CA LEU A 534 -6.94 5.98 22.51
C LEU A 534 -6.02 4.95 21.83
N SER A 535 -5.48 5.28 20.65
CA SER A 535 -4.52 4.40 19.94
C SER A 535 -3.25 4.15 20.76
N LEU A 536 -2.73 5.18 21.45
CA LEU A 536 -1.56 5.05 22.32
C LEU A 536 -1.87 4.22 23.57
N ARG A 537 -3.10 4.31 24.09
CA ARG A 537 -3.57 3.42 25.18
C ARG A 537 -3.67 1.97 24.73
N ILE A 538 -4.18 1.71 23.51
CA ILE A 538 -4.28 0.35 22.94
C ILE A 538 -2.88 -0.26 22.74
N ALA A 539 -1.89 0.55 22.37
CA ALA A 539 -0.49 0.13 22.29
C ALA A 539 0.22 -0.02 23.64
N ASP A 540 -0.54 0.01 24.75
CA ASP A 540 -0.07 -0.04 26.13
C ASP A 540 1.03 0.99 26.45
N VAL A 541 0.96 2.16 25.81
CA VAL A 541 1.89 3.27 26.04
C VAL A 541 1.37 4.18 27.15
N LEU A 542 0.07 4.45 27.17
CA LEU A 542 -0.57 5.23 28.23
C LEU A 542 -1.00 4.30 29.37
N GLY A 543 -0.64 4.66 30.60
CA GLY A 543 -1.04 3.92 31.79
C GLY A 543 -2.52 4.11 32.17
N GLU A 544 -3.10 5.26 31.84
CA GLU A 544 -4.51 5.58 32.12
C GLU A 544 -5.34 5.64 30.83
N GLN A 545 -6.62 5.23 30.91
CA GLN A 545 -7.56 5.39 29.80
C GLN A 545 -7.85 6.88 29.53
N PRO A 546 -7.66 7.36 28.30
CA PRO A 546 -8.03 8.72 27.93
C PRO A 546 -9.54 8.91 28.01
N ARG A 547 -9.98 10.08 28.50
CA ARG A 547 -11.40 10.41 28.65
C ARG A 547 -11.80 11.57 27.76
N LEU A 548 -12.87 11.40 26.99
CA LEU A 548 -13.34 12.48 26.13
C LEU A 548 -13.78 13.69 26.98
N ARG A 549 -13.27 14.89 26.66
CA ARG A 549 -13.58 16.12 27.41
C ARG A 549 -15.08 16.44 27.32
N ARG A 550 -15.75 16.57 28.48
CA ARG A 550 -17.21 16.79 28.57
C ARG A 550 -17.70 18.18 28.16
N ALA A 551 -16.85 19.21 28.23
CA ALA A 551 -17.23 20.58 27.90
C ALA A 551 -17.22 20.81 26.38
N GLY A 552 -18.39 21.05 25.77
CA GLY A 552 -18.58 21.48 24.37
C GLY A 552 -18.32 20.40 23.32
N GLY A 553 -17.18 19.71 23.35
CA GLY A 553 -16.72 18.83 22.27
C GLY A 553 -17.30 17.41 22.26
N ALA A 554 -17.81 16.89 23.38
CA ALA A 554 -18.36 15.53 23.40
C ALA A 554 -19.66 15.40 22.60
N ALA A 555 -20.41 16.49 22.38
CA ALA A 555 -21.64 16.53 21.58
C ALA A 555 -21.36 16.46 20.08
N GLU A 556 -20.18 16.90 19.67
CA GLU A 556 -19.78 16.97 18.27
C GLU A 556 -19.37 15.58 17.73
N CYS A 557 -19.16 14.59 18.62
CA CYS A 557 -18.62 13.27 18.25
C CYS A 557 -19.35 12.10 18.92
N PRO A 558 -20.63 11.86 18.53
CA PRO A 558 -21.48 10.85 19.17
C PRO A 558 -20.91 9.43 19.08
N MET A 559 -20.24 9.08 17.97
CA MET A 559 -19.63 7.76 17.80
C MET A 559 -18.50 7.49 18.81
N LEU A 560 -17.57 8.44 18.99
CA LEU A 560 -16.47 8.31 19.96
C LEU A 560 -16.97 8.34 21.40
N ARG A 561 -18.09 9.02 21.67
CA ARG A 561 -18.71 9.03 22.99
C ARG A 561 -19.23 7.65 23.40
N SER A 562 -19.90 6.93 22.51
CA SER A 562 -20.36 5.57 22.80
C SER A 562 -19.18 4.64 23.12
N LEU A 563 -18.09 4.79 22.37
CA LEU A 563 -16.85 4.04 22.60
C LEU A 563 -16.21 4.41 23.96
N ASP A 564 -16.08 5.70 24.27
CA ASP A 564 -15.52 6.19 25.54
C ASP A 564 -16.32 5.70 26.76
N GLY A 565 -17.65 5.73 26.66
CA GLY A 565 -18.56 5.24 27.69
C GLY A 565 -18.34 3.75 27.99
N PHE A 566 -18.28 2.91 26.95
CA PHE A 566 -17.99 1.49 27.10
C PHE A 566 -16.60 1.24 27.69
N LEU A 567 -15.55 1.85 27.13
CA LEU A 567 -14.17 1.61 27.57
C LEU A 567 -13.95 2.06 29.02
N THR A 568 -14.52 3.19 29.42
CA THR A 568 -14.47 3.68 30.81
C THR A 568 -15.14 2.70 31.78
N ALA A 569 -16.29 2.12 31.40
CA ALA A 569 -16.96 1.13 32.22
C ALA A 569 -16.15 -0.18 32.30
N ALA A 570 -15.58 -0.62 31.17
CA ALA A 570 -14.74 -1.81 31.11
C ALA A 570 -13.46 -1.70 31.96
N GLU A 571 -12.77 -0.56 31.93
CA GLU A 571 -11.57 -0.27 32.75
C GLU A 571 -11.87 -0.38 34.25
N ARG A 572 -13.07 0.02 34.69
CA ARG A 572 -13.53 -0.12 36.08
C ARG A 572 -13.97 -1.53 36.45
N GLY A 573 -13.81 -2.50 35.55
CA GLY A 573 -14.28 -3.88 35.72
C GLY A 573 -15.79 -4.06 35.53
N THR A 574 -16.54 -2.97 35.28
CA THR A 574 -17.99 -2.97 35.07
C THR A 574 -18.30 -3.13 33.58
N TYR A 575 -18.25 -4.36 33.08
CA TYR A 575 -18.65 -4.63 31.68
C TYR A 575 -20.15 -4.43 31.51
N ASP A 576 -20.51 -3.41 30.72
CA ASP A 576 -21.89 -3.14 30.31
C ASP A 576 -22.12 -3.69 28.89
N PRO A 577 -22.94 -4.75 28.73
CA PRO A 577 -23.22 -5.35 27.43
C PRO A 577 -23.95 -4.38 26.48
N ASP A 578 -24.85 -3.55 26.99
CA ASP A 578 -25.62 -2.62 26.16
C ASP A 578 -24.74 -1.49 25.65
N ALA A 579 -23.88 -0.93 26.51
CA ALA A 579 -22.88 0.06 26.11
C ALA A 579 -21.89 -0.51 25.07
N PHE A 580 -21.46 -1.76 25.24
CA PHE A 580 -20.61 -2.45 24.27
C PHE A 580 -21.30 -2.57 22.90
N THR A 581 -22.55 -3.07 22.88
CA THR A 581 -23.31 -3.22 21.63
C THR A 581 -23.54 -1.86 20.96
N ALA A 582 -23.89 -0.83 21.72
CA ALA A 582 -24.04 0.53 21.20
C ALA A 582 -22.74 1.09 20.61
N ALA A 583 -21.58 0.81 21.23
CA ALA A 583 -20.28 1.22 20.70
C ALA A 583 -19.95 0.51 19.37
N VAL A 584 -20.22 -0.79 19.26
CA VAL A 584 -20.04 -1.55 18.01
C VAL A 584 -20.96 -1.00 16.91
N GLU A 585 -22.25 -0.80 17.19
CA GLU A 585 -23.22 -0.25 16.24
C GLU A 585 -22.82 1.16 15.76
N ALA A 586 -22.37 2.03 16.67
CA ALA A 586 -21.92 3.37 16.34
C ALA A 586 -20.69 3.37 15.42
N LEU A 587 -19.72 2.46 15.65
CA LEU A 587 -18.56 2.30 14.77
C LEU A 587 -18.96 1.81 13.37
N VAL A 588 -19.86 0.82 13.29
CA VAL A 588 -20.37 0.32 11.99
C VAL A 588 -21.09 1.42 11.22
N GLN A 589 -21.99 2.17 11.87
CA GLN A 589 -22.72 3.28 11.26
C GLN A 589 -21.78 4.42 10.81
N GLY A 590 -20.67 4.63 11.53
CA GLY A 590 -19.61 5.57 11.15
C GLY A 590 -18.64 5.07 10.08
N GLY A 591 -18.90 3.92 9.45
CA GLY A 591 -18.01 3.31 8.45
C GLY A 591 -16.68 2.79 9.02
N ARG A 592 -16.54 2.70 10.36
CA ARG A 592 -15.32 2.24 11.05
C ARG A 592 -15.32 0.72 11.23
N LEU A 593 -15.50 -0.01 10.12
CA LEU A 593 -15.72 -1.47 10.14
C LEU A 593 -14.57 -2.24 10.81
N TYR A 594 -13.32 -1.82 10.60
CA TYR A 594 -12.17 -2.47 11.22
C TYR A 594 -12.21 -2.35 12.74
N ASP A 595 -12.41 -1.12 13.24
CA ASP A 595 -12.46 -0.82 14.67
C ASP A 595 -13.63 -1.53 15.34
N ALA A 596 -14.81 -1.54 14.70
CA ALA A 596 -15.96 -2.32 15.15
C ALA A 596 -15.62 -3.81 15.25
N GLY A 597 -14.93 -4.35 14.24
CA GLY A 597 -14.50 -5.74 14.20
C GLY A 597 -13.50 -6.08 15.30
N VAL A 598 -12.49 -5.24 15.52
CA VAL A 598 -11.48 -5.44 16.58
C VAL A 598 -12.14 -5.36 17.97
N LEU A 599 -12.99 -4.36 18.20
CA LEU A 599 -13.76 -4.23 19.43
C LEU A 599 -14.58 -5.50 19.69
N LEU A 600 -15.29 -5.98 18.66
CA LEU A 600 -16.14 -7.17 18.75
C LEU A 600 -15.37 -8.47 18.97
N ALA A 601 -14.22 -8.62 18.32
CA ALA A 601 -13.39 -9.83 18.43
C ALA A 601 -12.60 -9.90 19.74
N ARG A 602 -12.06 -8.77 20.23
CA ARG A 602 -11.09 -8.75 21.33
C ARG A 602 -11.66 -8.35 22.69
N GLN A 603 -12.68 -7.49 22.72
CA GLN A 603 -13.20 -6.91 23.98
C GLN A 603 -14.52 -7.53 24.44
N ARG A 604 -15.09 -8.46 23.67
CA ARG A 604 -16.31 -9.17 24.02
C ARG A 604 -16.04 -10.19 25.13
N ARG A 605 -16.88 -10.19 26.18
CA ARG A 605 -16.90 -11.28 27.16
C ARG A 605 -17.56 -12.54 26.58
N GLU A 606 -17.04 -13.72 26.92
CA GLU A 606 -17.44 -14.99 26.30
C GLU A 606 -18.94 -15.33 26.39
N GLY A 607 -19.64 -14.83 27.40
CA GLY A 607 -21.09 -15.02 27.57
C GLY A 607 -21.98 -13.98 26.88
N HIS A 608 -21.40 -12.92 26.29
CA HIS A 608 -22.20 -11.87 25.66
C HIS A 608 -22.55 -12.26 24.21
N CYS A 609 -23.72 -12.89 24.03
CA CYS A 609 -24.20 -13.43 22.75
C CYS A 609 -25.65 -13.01 22.43
N GLY A 610 -25.95 -11.71 22.53
CA GLY A 610 -27.26 -11.18 22.14
C GLY A 610 -27.48 -11.20 20.61
N PRO A 611 -28.73 -11.12 20.13
CA PRO A 611 -29.06 -11.13 18.70
C PRO A 611 -28.31 -10.05 17.89
N ARG A 612 -28.14 -8.86 18.45
CA ARG A 612 -27.40 -7.75 17.83
C ARG A 612 -25.92 -8.05 17.67
N VAL A 613 -25.30 -8.65 18.69
CA VAL A 613 -23.90 -9.10 18.65
C VAL A 613 -23.70 -10.17 17.59
N LEU A 614 -24.59 -11.15 17.51
CA LEU A 614 -24.55 -12.19 16.49
C LEU A 614 -24.71 -11.60 15.08
N ALA A 615 -25.69 -10.70 14.89
CA ALA A 615 -25.90 -10.04 13.60
C ALA A 615 -24.68 -9.20 13.17
N ALA A 616 -24.08 -8.43 14.08
CA ALA A 616 -22.88 -7.66 13.81
C ALA A 616 -21.67 -8.56 13.48
N ALA A 617 -21.47 -9.64 14.23
CA ALA A 617 -20.40 -10.60 13.98
C ALA A 617 -20.53 -11.26 12.60
N ARG A 618 -21.76 -11.62 12.19
CA ARG A 618 -22.06 -12.18 10.87
C ARG A 618 -21.84 -11.19 9.74
N ALA A 619 -22.32 -9.96 9.90
CA ALA A 619 -22.18 -8.91 8.89
C ALA A 619 -20.71 -8.53 8.68
N LEU A 620 -19.99 -8.26 9.78
CA LEU A 620 -18.57 -7.91 9.72
C LEU A 620 -17.73 -9.12 9.26
N GLY A 621 -18.02 -10.32 9.76
CA GLY A 621 -17.35 -11.56 9.35
C GLY A 621 -17.45 -11.87 7.85
N ARG A 622 -18.45 -11.30 7.15
CA ARG A 622 -18.62 -11.44 5.70
C ARG A 622 -18.20 -10.20 4.91
N ALA A 623 -17.87 -9.08 5.57
CA ALA A 623 -17.54 -7.84 4.90
C ALA A 623 -16.18 -7.96 4.18
N PRO A 624 -16.10 -7.89 2.83
CA PRO A 624 -14.84 -8.06 2.09
C PRO A 624 -13.79 -6.98 2.40
N ALA A 625 -14.27 -5.80 2.82
CA ALA A 625 -13.42 -4.75 3.35
C ALA A 625 -12.62 -5.23 4.58
N LEU A 626 -13.11 -6.25 5.29
CA LEU A 626 -12.38 -6.92 6.35
C LEU A 626 -11.51 -8.06 5.79
N GLY A 627 -10.18 -7.96 5.92
CA GLY A 627 -9.24 -9.03 5.59
C GLY A 627 -9.47 -10.31 6.40
N PRO A 628 -8.95 -11.45 5.92
CA PRO A 628 -9.39 -12.79 6.31
C PRO A 628 -9.20 -13.11 7.79
N ALA A 629 -8.13 -12.61 8.41
CA ALA A 629 -7.85 -12.85 9.82
C ALA A 629 -8.96 -12.34 10.74
N LEU A 630 -9.33 -11.06 10.57
CA LEU A 630 -10.37 -10.46 11.39
C LEU A 630 -11.75 -11.04 11.06
N ARG A 631 -12.01 -11.37 9.79
CA ARG A 631 -13.23 -12.08 9.40
C ARG A 631 -13.35 -13.43 10.08
N ALA A 632 -12.26 -14.20 10.13
CA ALA A 632 -12.22 -15.48 10.83
C ALA A 632 -12.47 -15.31 12.34
N ASP A 633 -11.91 -14.28 12.99
CA ASP A 633 -12.20 -13.99 14.40
C ASP A 633 -13.69 -13.69 14.63
N LEU A 634 -14.29 -12.87 13.77
CA LEU A 634 -15.70 -12.48 13.84
C LEU A 634 -16.66 -13.63 13.52
N LEU A 635 -16.35 -14.46 12.53
CA LEU A 635 -17.11 -15.68 12.24
C LEU A 635 -16.98 -16.69 13.38
N SER A 636 -15.82 -16.77 14.04
CA SER A 636 -15.65 -17.59 15.24
C SER A 636 -16.55 -17.08 16.38
N VAL A 637 -16.69 -15.76 16.55
CA VAL A 637 -17.65 -15.15 17.48
C VAL A 637 -19.09 -15.55 17.13
N ALA A 638 -19.49 -15.45 15.86
CA ALA A 638 -20.82 -15.81 15.38
C ALA A 638 -21.14 -17.30 15.64
N VAL A 639 -20.24 -18.20 15.21
CA VAL A 639 -20.35 -19.64 15.43
C VAL A 639 -20.48 -19.95 16.93
N ARG A 640 -19.62 -19.37 17.78
CA ARG A 640 -19.69 -19.60 19.24
C ARG A 640 -21.02 -19.13 19.83
N CYS A 641 -21.55 -18.00 19.40
CA CYS A 641 -22.83 -17.50 19.91
C CYS A 641 -24.04 -18.32 19.46
N ALA A 642 -23.96 -18.94 18.28
CA ALA A 642 -25.06 -19.70 17.71
C ALA A 642 -24.90 -21.22 17.85
N ALA A 643 -23.77 -21.72 18.36
CA ALA A 643 -23.43 -23.15 18.45
C ALA A 643 -24.43 -23.99 19.26
N ALA A 644 -25.27 -23.38 20.11
CA ALA A 644 -26.32 -24.08 20.82
C ALA A 644 -27.55 -24.40 19.94
N ALA A 645 -27.83 -23.56 18.93
CA ALA A 645 -28.99 -23.70 18.05
C ALA A 645 -28.76 -24.70 16.92
N LEU A 646 -27.54 -24.72 16.35
CA LEU A 646 -27.14 -25.58 15.22
C LEU A 646 -28.13 -25.58 14.05
N ASP A 647 -28.68 -24.40 13.75
CA ASP A 647 -29.46 -24.16 12.54
C ASP A 647 -28.55 -24.07 11.29
N ASP A 648 -29.17 -23.98 10.12
CA ASP A 648 -28.44 -23.90 8.85
C ASP A 648 -27.61 -22.61 8.73
N ALA A 649 -27.96 -21.54 9.46
CA ALA A 649 -27.15 -20.32 9.47
C ALA A 649 -25.80 -20.54 10.20
N VAL A 650 -25.75 -21.40 11.23
CA VAL A 650 -24.48 -21.80 11.86
C VAL A 650 -23.63 -22.63 10.92
N VAL A 651 -24.25 -23.48 10.11
CA VAL A 651 -23.55 -24.25 9.07
C VAL A 651 -22.91 -23.31 8.06
N ASP A 652 -23.64 -22.31 7.58
CA ASP A 652 -23.10 -21.29 6.67
C ASP A 652 -21.98 -20.47 7.31
N ASP A 653 -22.12 -20.08 8.58
CA ASP A 653 -21.08 -19.38 9.33
C ASP A 653 -19.80 -20.23 9.49
N LEU A 654 -19.94 -21.55 9.73
CA LEU A 654 -18.82 -22.49 9.84
C LEU A 654 -18.10 -22.70 8.51
N LEU A 655 -18.84 -22.82 7.40
CA LEU A 655 -18.25 -22.95 6.06
C LEU A 655 -17.53 -21.66 5.66
N ALA A 656 -18.11 -20.50 5.99
CA ALA A 656 -17.44 -19.22 5.81
C ALA A 656 -16.16 -19.16 6.66
N LEU A 657 -16.20 -19.61 7.93
CA LEU A 657 -15.04 -19.64 8.81
C LEU A 657 -13.93 -20.56 8.30
N ASP A 658 -14.26 -21.73 7.75
CA ASP A 658 -13.28 -22.60 7.07
C ASP A 658 -12.63 -21.86 5.89
N GLY A 659 -13.44 -21.21 5.04
CA GLY A 659 -12.96 -20.43 3.90
C GLY A 659 -11.99 -19.31 4.30
N GLU A 660 -12.33 -18.54 5.34
CA GLU A 660 -11.49 -17.45 5.85
C GLU A 660 -10.21 -17.97 6.52
N THR A 661 -10.29 -19.03 7.33
CA THR A 661 -9.10 -19.59 7.99
C THR A 661 -8.16 -20.29 7.02
N ARG A 662 -8.66 -20.83 5.91
CA ARG A 662 -7.84 -21.37 4.82
C ARG A 662 -6.99 -20.30 4.13
N ALA A 663 -7.46 -19.05 4.09
CA ALA A 663 -6.69 -17.93 3.53
C ALA A 663 -5.57 -17.46 4.47
N LEU A 664 -5.50 -17.97 5.70
CA LEU A 664 -4.46 -17.62 6.67
C LEU A 664 -3.18 -18.44 6.44
N PRO A 665 -2.02 -17.89 6.86
CA PRO A 665 -0.75 -18.62 6.86
C PRO A 665 -0.75 -19.80 7.85
N ASP A 666 -1.40 -19.67 9.01
CA ASP A 666 -1.49 -20.74 10.01
C ASP A 666 -2.61 -21.73 9.67
N LEU A 667 -2.30 -22.78 8.93
CA LEU A 667 -3.24 -23.87 8.66
C LEU A 667 -3.54 -24.75 9.88
N GLY A 668 -2.75 -24.66 10.95
CA GLY A 668 -3.09 -25.28 12.23
C GLY A 668 -4.36 -24.66 12.82
N ARG A 669 -4.55 -23.35 12.68
CA ARG A 669 -5.81 -22.68 13.02
C ARG A 669 -6.99 -23.19 12.17
N ASN A 670 -6.81 -23.40 10.86
CA ASN A 670 -7.85 -23.98 10.02
C ASN A 670 -8.17 -25.43 10.44
N LEU A 671 -7.16 -26.26 10.74
CA LEU A 671 -7.37 -27.61 11.24
C LEU A 671 -8.18 -27.62 12.55
N ASN A 672 -7.93 -26.68 13.47
CA ASN A 672 -8.72 -26.55 14.70
C ASN A 672 -10.19 -26.23 14.41
N VAL A 673 -10.49 -25.41 13.39
CA VAL A 673 -11.88 -25.17 12.94
C VAL A 673 -12.52 -26.44 12.42
N VAL A 674 -11.79 -27.23 11.61
CA VAL A 674 -12.27 -28.51 11.09
C VAL A 674 -12.53 -29.50 12.23
N LEU A 675 -11.62 -29.62 13.19
CA LEU A 675 -11.78 -30.48 14.37
C LEU A 675 -12.97 -30.04 15.24
N PHE A 676 -13.15 -28.74 15.42
CA PHE A 676 -14.32 -28.19 16.11
C PHE A 676 -15.63 -28.52 15.37
N ALA A 677 -15.66 -28.37 14.04
CA ALA A 677 -16.83 -28.72 13.23
C ALA A 677 -17.13 -30.23 13.29
N THR A 678 -16.09 -31.07 13.33
CA THR A 678 -16.22 -32.52 13.55
C THR A 678 -16.83 -32.83 14.91
N GLU A 679 -16.32 -32.22 15.98
CA GLU A 679 -16.87 -32.39 17.34
C GLU A 679 -18.34 -31.95 17.41
N LEU A 680 -18.67 -30.82 16.81
CA LEU A 680 -20.01 -30.27 16.77
C LEU A 680 -20.98 -31.20 16.01
N SER A 681 -20.54 -31.69 14.85
CA SER A 681 -21.29 -32.65 14.02
C SER A 681 -21.53 -33.96 14.78
N ALA A 682 -20.51 -34.47 15.47
CA ALA A 682 -20.60 -35.70 16.24
C ALA A 682 -21.57 -35.57 17.43
N ARG A 683 -21.50 -34.46 18.16
CA ARG A 683 -22.40 -34.18 19.29
C ARG A 683 -23.86 -34.03 18.85
N ALA A 684 -24.10 -33.42 17.70
CA ALA A 684 -25.44 -33.11 17.21
C ALA A 684 -26.03 -34.13 16.24
N GLY A 685 -25.23 -35.11 15.80
CA GLY A 685 -25.62 -36.03 14.72
C GLY A 685 -25.80 -35.36 13.35
N ARG A 686 -25.21 -34.17 13.15
CA ARG A 686 -25.29 -33.38 11.90
C ARG A 686 -24.19 -33.79 10.91
N TRP A 687 -24.25 -35.02 10.42
CA TRP A 687 -23.24 -35.55 9.48
C TRP A 687 -23.26 -34.85 8.12
N ASP A 688 -24.37 -34.20 7.76
CA ASP A 688 -24.50 -33.36 6.58
C ASP A 688 -23.54 -32.16 6.58
N LEU A 689 -23.33 -31.53 7.74
CA LEU A 689 -22.35 -30.45 7.92
C LEU A 689 -20.94 -30.96 7.64
N LEU A 690 -20.57 -32.08 8.25
CA LEU A 690 -19.24 -32.66 8.07
C LEU A 690 -18.99 -33.08 6.62
N ALA A 691 -19.99 -33.65 5.95
CA ALA A 691 -19.92 -33.98 4.53
C ALA A 691 -19.76 -32.73 3.65
N LYS A 692 -20.49 -31.64 3.92
CA LYS A 692 -20.32 -30.36 3.20
C LYS A 692 -18.92 -29.77 3.37
N LEU A 693 -18.35 -29.87 4.57
CA LEU A 693 -17.00 -29.40 4.87
C LEU A 693 -15.93 -30.25 4.16
N ALA A 694 -16.06 -31.58 4.24
CA ALA A 694 -15.14 -32.52 3.60
C ALA A 694 -15.13 -32.40 2.06
N LYS A 695 -16.25 -31.98 1.46
CA LYS A 695 -16.37 -31.73 0.01
C LYS A 695 -15.79 -30.40 -0.46
N GLN A 696 -15.28 -29.56 0.45
CA GLN A 696 -14.64 -28.31 0.04
C GLN A 696 -13.44 -28.60 -0.89
N PRO A 697 -13.22 -27.80 -1.94
CA PRO A 697 -12.14 -28.04 -2.90
C PRO A 697 -10.78 -28.10 -2.21
N ALA A 698 -9.96 -29.10 -2.55
CA ALA A 698 -8.63 -29.30 -1.98
C ALA A 698 -8.64 -29.48 -0.44
N PHE A 699 -9.70 -30.10 0.12
CA PHE A 699 -9.80 -30.38 1.56
C PHE A 699 -8.52 -31.06 2.05
N VAL A 700 -8.21 -32.30 1.64
CA VAL A 700 -6.98 -32.98 2.09
C VAL A 700 -5.70 -32.31 1.56
N ASP A 701 -5.70 -31.89 0.28
CA ASP A 701 -4.50 -31.37 -0.39
C ASP A 701 -3.89 -30.14 0.29
N ARG A 702 -4.71 -29.32 0.97
CA ARG A 702 -4.21 -28.10 1.63
C ARG A 702 -3.25 -28.37 2.79
N TRP A 703 -3.30 -29.56 3.40
CA TRP A 703 -2.36 -29.94 4.47
C TRP A 703 -1.20 -30.80 3.97
N MET A 704 -1.30 -31.38 2.77
CA MET A 704 -0.26 -32.27 2.20
C MET A 704 1.11 -31.60 2.07
N ALA A 705 1.15 -30.28 1.90
CA ALA A 705 2.39 -29.50 1.78
C ALA A 705 2.92 -28.98 3.12
N GLU A 706 2.13 -29.05 4.20
CA GLU A 706 2.44 -28.39 5.47
C GLU A 706 2.79 -29.41 6.57
N ASP A 707 1.91 -30.40 6.79
CA ASP A 707 2.06 -31.36 7.89
C ASP A 707 1.36 -32.68 7.54
N ALA A 708 2.13 -33.78 7.57
CA ALA A 708 1.63 -35.09 7.17
C ALA A 708 0.60 -35.68 8.16
N ASP A 709 0.67 -35.33 9.44
CA ASP A 709 -0.27 -35.79 10.46
C ASP A 709 -1.61 -35.03 10.35
N ALA A 710 -1.55 -33.74 10.07
CA ALA A 710 -2.71 -32.92 9.72
C ALA A 710 -3.40 -33.43 8.45
N ALA A 711 -2.62 -33.78 7.42
CA ALA A 711 -3.15 -34.34 6.17
C ALA A 711 -3.79 -35.72 6.40
N ALA A 712 -3.17 -36.60 7.20
CA ALA A 712 -3.75 -37.89 7.56
C ALA A 712 -5.04 -37.74 8.39
N THR A 713 -5.08 -36.77 9.32
CA THR A 713 -6.26 -36.43 10.11
C THR A 713 -7.40 -35.96 9.21
N ALA A 714 -7.11 -35.05 8.28
CA ALA A 714 -8.09 -34.56 7.31
C ALA A 714 -8.62 -35.67 6.41
N LEU A 715 -7.74 -36.54 5.91
CA LEU A 715 -8.12 -37.69 5.08
C LEU A 715 -9.05 -38.65 5.85
N LEU A 716 -8.78 -38.89 7.13
CA LEU A 716 -9.65 -39.70 8.00
C LEU A 716 -11.01 -39.03 8.20
N ILE A 717 -11.05 -37.72 8.42
CA ILE A 717 -12.29 -36.96 8.54
C ILE A 717 -13.11 -37.04 7.24
N GLU A 718 -12.47 -36.89 6.08
CA GLU A 718 -13.12 -36.99 4.76
C GLU A 718 -13.75 -38.38 4.55
N ALA A 719 -12.99 -39.44 4.82
CA ALA A 719 -13.45 -40.82 4.72
C ALA A 719 -14.61 -41.12 5.67
N ALA A 720 -14.50 -40.72 6.94
CA ALA A 720 -15.55 -40.93 7.93
C ALA A 720 -16.81 -40.13 7.60
N ALA A 721 -16.68 -38.90 7.12
CA ALA A 721 -17.81 -38.05 6.70
C ALA A 721 -18.61 -38.71 5.57
N ALA A 722 -17.92 -39.23 4.54
CA ALA A 722 -18.57 -39.94 3.44
C ALA A 722 -19.31 -41.20 3.94
N ALA A 723 -18.66 -42.01 4.79
CA ALA A 723 -19.27 -43.21 5.36
C ALA A 723 -20.53 -42.89 6.21
N LEU A 724 -20.49 -41.80 6.99
CA LEU A 724 -21.61 -41.34 7.83
C LEU A 724 -22.76 -40.76 7.00
N ALA A 725 -22.45 -40.14 5.86
CA ALA A 725 -23.43 -39.66 4.89
C ALA A 725 -24.03 -40.77 4.00
N GLY A 726 -23.53 -42.01 4.11
CA GLY A 726 -23.94 -43.12 3.23
C GLY A 726 -23.37 -43.01 1.81
N GLU A 727 -22.34 -42.18 1.62
CA GLU A 727 -21.67 -41.95 0.35
C GLU A 727 -20.51 -42.93 0.17
N PRO A 728 -20.13 -43.24 -1.09
CA PRO A 728 -18.93 -44.02 -1.34
C PRO A 728 -17.71 -43.28 -0.80
N LEU A 729 -16.75 -44.02 -0.23
CA LEU A 729 -15.49 -43.44 0.23
C LEU A 729 -14.82 -42.68 -0.93
N PRO A 730 -14.34 -41.45 -0.69
CA PRO A 730 -13.70 -40.66 -1.71
C PRO A 730 -12.50 -41.43 -2.25
N ARG A 731 -12.38 -41.49 -3.58
CA ARG A 731 -11.16 -41.93 -4.24
C ARG A 731 -10.16 -40.79 -4.13
N SER A 732 -9.60 -40.59 -2.93
CA SER A 732 -8.45 -39.71 -2.69
C SER A 732 -7.21 -40.36 -3.30
N GLY A 733 -7.23 -40.49 -4.63
CA GLY A 733 -6.51 -41.42 -5.53
C GLY A 733 -5.00 -41.23 -5.62
N GLY A 734 -4.35 -41.16 -4.45
CA GLY A 734 -2.91 -41.02 -4.27
C GLY A 734 -2.55 -40.34 -2.95
N ALA A 735 -3.50 -39.70 -2.23
CA ALA A 735 -3.22 -39.10 -0.93
C ALA A 735 -3.01 -40.17 0.15
N ARG A 736 -3.88 -41.19 0.20
CA ARG A 736 -3.71 -42.33 1.11
C ARG A 736 -2.39 -43.06 0.88
N GLU A 737 -2.06 -43.33 -0.38
CA GLU A 737 -0.80 -44.00 -0.73
C GLU A 737 0.42 -43.13 -0.37
N ARG A 738 0.38 -41.82 -0.62
CA ARG A 738 1.45 -40.89 -0.22
C ARG A 738 1.63 -40.80 1.30
N LEU A 739 0.55 -40.82 2.07
CA LEU A 739 0.59 -40.66 3.53
C LEU A 739 0.86 -41.97 4.27
N CYS A 740 0.39 -43.10 3.75
CA CYS A 740 0.41 -44.40 4.43
C CYS A 740 1.24 -45.49 3.71
N GLY A 741 1.84 -45.21 2.54
CA GLY A 741 2.55 -46.21 1.71
C GLY A 741 3.97 -46.58 2.15
N ALA A 742 4.64 -45.73 2.94
CA ALA A 742 5.85 -46.08 3.70
C ALA A 742 5.46 -46.26 5.17
N PRO A 743 6.10 -47.14 5.97
CA PRO A 743 5.64 -47.45 7.32
C PRO A 743 5.47 -46.15 8.13
N PRO A 744 4.23 -45.73 8.41
CA PRO A 744 4.00 -44.50 9.15
C PRO A 744 4.51 -44.69 10.58
N THR A 745 5.04 -43.63 11.18
CA THR A 745 5.54 -43.66 12.57
C THR A 745 4.61 -42.85 13.48
N GLY A 746 4.60 -43.19 14.77
CA GLY A 746 3.88 -42.41 15.79
C GLY A 746 2.38 -42.30 15.56
N ALA A 747 1.84 -41.08 15.73
CA ALA A 747 0.40 -40.80 15.62
C ALA A 747 -0.18 -41.13 14.24
N ARG A 748 0.62 -40.94 13.17
CA ARG A 748 0.21 -41.25 11.79
C ARG A 748 -0.11 -42.72 11.57
N ALA A 749 0.58 -43.63 12.26
CA ALA A 749 0.33 -45.06 12.13
C ALA A 749 -1.07 -45.44 12.61
N ALA A 750 -1.51 -44.84 13.72
CA ALA A 750 -2.86 -45.04 14.24
C ALA A 750 -3.93 -44.49 13.26
N LEU A 751 -3.69 -43.31 12.67
CA LEU A 751 -4.60 -42.71 11.68
C LEU A 751 -4.69 -43.56 10.41
N CYS A 752 -3.56 -44.07 9.89
CA CYS A 752 -3.54 -44.94 8.73
C CYS A 752 -4.24 -46.28 8.99
N ALA A 753 -4.08 -46.88 10.17
CA ALA A 753 -4.81 -48.09 10.55
C ALA A 753 -6.34 -47.85 10.57
N GLN A 754 -6.80 -46.72 11.10
CA GLN A 754 -8.22 -46.35 11.07
C GLN A 754 -8.73 -46.13 9.64
N LEU A 755 -7.92 -45.54 8.76
CA LEU A 755 -8.23 -45.40 7.33
C LEU A 755 -8.33 -46.76 6.62
N ASP A 756 -7.45 -47.70 6.97
CA ASP A 756 -7.49 -49.07 6.46
C ASP A 756 -8.74 -49.80 6.90
N ASP A 757 -9.09 -49.68 8.19
CA ASP A 757 -10.31 -50.25 8.77
C ASP A 757 -11.58 -49.69 8.11
N LEU A 758 -11.63 -48.37 7.84
CA LEU A 758 -12.76 -47.75 7.13
C LEU A 758 -12.83 -48.19 5.66
N GLY A 759 -11.68 -48.33 4.99
CA GLY A 759 -11.60 -48.85 3.62
C GLY A 759 -12.12 -50.28 3.51
N ALA A 760 -11.67 -51.16 4.40
CA ALA A 760 -12.13 -52.55 4.49
C ALA A 760 -13.62 -52.63 4.87
N ALA A 761 -14.10 -51.66 5.67
CA ALA A 761 -15.50 -51.56 6.04
C ALA A 761 -16.44 -51.32 4.85
N GLY A 762 -15.95 -50.94 3.65
CA GLY A 762 -16.79 -50.81 2.46
C GLY A 762 -17.66 -52.06 2.18
N ALA A 763 -17.19 -53.25 2.56
CA ALA A 763 -17.92 -54.52 2.44
C ALA A 763 -18.89 -54.82 3.61
N LEU A 764 -18.88 -54.03 4.69
CA LEU A 764 -19.75 -54.21 5.86
C LEU A 764 -21.13 -53.56 5.65
N PRO A 765 -22.17 -54.02 6.36
CA PRO A 765 -23.48 -53.37 6.39
C PRO A 765 -23.39 -51.90 6.80
N GLU A 766 -24.24 -51.05 6.23
CA GLU A 766 -24.22 -49.60 6.47
C GLU A 766 -24.21 -49.19 7.96
N PRO A 767 -24.99 -49.81 8.87
CA PRO A 767 -24.96 -49.45 10.29
C PRO A 767 -23.59 -49.67 10.94
N GLU A 768 -22.89 -50.75 10.56
CA GLU A 768 -21.56 -51.09 11.06
C GLU A 768 -20.51 -50.10 10.54
N ARG A 769 -20.61 -49.72 9.25
CA ARG A 769 -19.74 -48.69 8.66
C ARG A 769 -19.88 -47.35 9.38
N ARG A 770 -21.13 -46.92 9.62
CA ARG A 770 -21.42 -45.67 10.33
C ARG A 770 -20.90 -45.71 11.77
N ARG A 771 -21.02 -46.85 12.47
CA ARG A 771 -20.47 -47.02 13.82
C ARG A 771 -18.96 -46.84 13.83
N ARG A 772 -18.23 -47.55 12.96
CA ARG A 772 -16.76 -47.45 12.88
C ARG A 772 -16.29 -46.05 12.49
N ALA A 773 -16.97 -45.40 11.54
CA ALA A 773 -16.69 -44.02 11.16
C ALA A 773 -16.84 -43.05 12.34
N LYS A 774 -17.90 -43.21 13.14
CA LYS A 774 -18.09 -42.43 14.37
C LYS A 774 -16.98 -42.69 15.40
N GLU A 775 -16.65 -43.95 15.66
CA GLU A 775 -15.58 -44.33 16.60
C GLU A 775 -14.22 -43.73 16.19
N ALA A 776 -13.91 -43.72 14.89
CA ALA A 776 -12.70 -43.11 14.36
C ALA A 776 -12.67 -41.59 14.60
N LEU A 777 -13.78 -40.88 14.34
CA LEU A 777 -13.89 -39.44 14.60
C LEU A 777 -13.78 -39.12 16.10
N ASP A 778 -14.43 -39.90 16.96
CA ASP A 778 -14.35 -39.74 18.42
C ASP A 778 -12.89 -39.91 18.91
N GLY A 779 -12.13 -40.84 18.30
CA GLY A 779 -10.70 -41.02 18.53
C GLY A 779 -9.86 -39.80 18.13
N VAL A 780 -10.11 -39.22 16.95
CA VAL A 780 -9.46 -37.99 16.50
C VAL A 780 -9.74 -36.81 17.44
N ILE A 781 -11.00 -36.62 17.84
CA ILE A 781 -11.40 -35.55 18.77
C ILE A 781 -10.71 -35.74 20.12
N ALA A 782 -10.66 -36.97 20.64
CA ALA A 782 -9.98 -37.27 21.90
C ALA A 782 -8.48 -36.94 21.83
N ALA A 783 -7.81 -37.33 20.73
CA ALA A 783 -6.40 -37.02 20.51
C ALA A 783 -6.15 -35.50 20.44
N ALA A 784 -6.99 -34.76 19.71
CA ALA A 784 -6.90 -33.31 19.60
C ALA A 784 -7.06 -32.60 20.96
N ARG A 785 -8.03 -33.04 21.78
CA ARG A 785 -8.23 -32.52 23.14
C ARG A 785 -7.05 -32.83 24.05
N ALA A 786 -6.46 -34.02 23.95
CA ALA A 786 -5.26 -34.39 24.71
C ALA A 786 -4.07 -33.48 24.35
N GLN A 787 -3.85 -33.21 23.06
CA GLN A 787 -2.80 -32.29 22.60
C GLN A 787 -3.05 -30.85 23.06
N ALA A 788 -4.31 -30.37 23.00
CA ALA A 788 -4.68 -29.04 23.48
C ALA A 788 -4.46 -28.89 25.00
N GLY A 789 -4.69 -29.94 25.78
CA GLY A 789 -4.41 -29.96 27.22
C GLY A 789 -2.92 -30.00 27.58
N GLN A 790 -2.08 -30.54 26.70
CA GLN A 790 -0.61 -30.61 26.87
C GLN A 790 0.11 -29.33 26.45
N ARG A 791 -0.47 -28.52 25.55
CA ARG A 791 0.11 -27.22 25.21
C ARG A 791 0.14 -26.36 26.47
N PRO A 792 1.33 -25.90 26.92
CA PRO A 792 1.39 -24.98 28.04
C PRO A 792 0.49 -23.81 27.67
N ARG A 793 -0.53 -23.55 28.51
CA ARG A 793 -1.38 -22.38 28.31
C ARG A 793 -0.42 -21.20 28.13
N PRO A 794 -0.48 -20.47 27.00
CA PRO A 794 0.36 -19.30 26.84
C PRO A 794 0.17 -18.50 28.13
N ARG A 795 1.27 -18.24 28.85
CA ARG A 795 1.21 -17.41 30.07
C ARG A 795 0.39 -16.21 29.64
N ALA A 796 -0.80 -16.06 30.24
CA ALA A 796 -1.68 -14.97 29.89
C ALA A 796 -0.78 -13.74 29.90
N ALA A 797 -0.65 -13.06 28.74
CA ALA A 797 0.01 -11.78 28.71
C ALA A 797 -0.59 -11.03 29.90
N PRO A 798 0.24 -10.51 30.83
CA PRO A 798 -0.27 -9.96 32.07
C PRO A 798 -1.40 -9.04 31.68
N THR A 799 -2.62 -9.41 32.08
CA THR A 799 -3.77 -8.55 31.90
C THR A 799 -3.43 -7.38 32.78
N SER A 800 -2.90 -6.32 32.16
CA SER A 800 -2.58 -5.08 32.84
C SER A 800 -3.87 -4.64 33.49
N ARG A 801 -3.88 -4.72 34.82
CA ARG A 801 -4.84 -4.00 35.65
C ARG A 801 -4.65 -2.51 35.42
#